data_AF-A0A1I5FFA0-F1
#
_entry.id   AF-A0A1I5FFA0-F1
#
_cell.length_a   1.000
_cell.length_b   1.000
_cell.length_c   1.000
_cell.angle_alpha   90.00
_cell.angle_beta   90.00
_cell.angle_gamma   90.00
#
_symmetry.space_group_name_H-M   'P 1'
#
loop_
_entity.id
_entity.type
_entity.pdbx_description
1 polymer ?
#
loop_
_entity_poly.entity_id
_entity_poly.type
_entity_poly.pdbx_seq_one_letter_code
_entity_poly.pdbx_strand_id
1 'polypeptide(L)'
;MSLIFLSHSSIDELEAVALKHWLLDNGWEDVFLDLDPEHGLRAGERWQEALRRAADRCEAVVFIISPAWAKSKWCLTEFLLAKSLSKLIFGVVVKETALTELPTELTAEYQLTYLIGKGSVEALHFVHHEQAADVSFLANGLARLRLGLQTAGLSASYFPWPPQDDKSRAPYRGLEPLDAKDAAVFFGRDTEILQGLDKLRGMRAAGNELLFVILGPSGSGKSSFLRAGLLPRLARNARHFHTLNVIRPERSPLYGQRGVANAIYCANEDLGLMPVNLGEVKTMLENGGAECLGKMLHNIQNAARHRLLGLPEDAPPPTLVLPVDQAEELFSSDATEEAHSFLELIGNVLRTSLSDSEGTRLSLIVAFTIRSDRYDPLQTAQELMGLKTVVFDALKPMPRVQFKEIIKGPAIRASLGGKKLEVMADLVDQLLLDCEQGADTLPLLSLTLSRIYRDYSSGGDLRLDQYKSMGGMAKVIKTEVESILSSDPGLRKAQLDTLHAAFIPWLATVNPENNQPVRRRARMTDLPPASHVLICALIEKRLLLWDAASGKELHVLRGHEGSIVDSQFSPDGKTVVTASADETARLWDAASGRELQVLRGHEKEVIGAQFSPDGKTVLTASWDETARLWDAASGRELQVLRGHEKEVIGAQFSPDGKTVLTASWDETARLW
;
A
#
# COMPACT_ATOMS: atom_id res chain seq x y z
N MET A 1 4.14 -0.96 -19.23
CA MET A 1 4.97 -1.78 -18.32
C MET A 1 5.52 -3.07 -18.93
N SER A 2 6.49 -3.10 -19.85
CA SER A 2 6.97 -4.43 -20.30
C SER A 2 7.74 -5.15 -19.20
N LEU A 3 7.05 -5.99 -18.42
CA LEU A 3 7.61 -6.75 -17.30
C LEU A 3 8.72 -7.68 -17.77
N ILE A 4 8.60 -8.14 -19.02
CA ILE A 4 9.49 -9.12 -19.63
C ILE A 4 9.97 -8.56 -20.98
N PHE A 5 11.28 -8.52 -21.18
CA PHE A 5 11.91 -8.33 -22.49
C PHE A 5 12.31 -9.69 -23.06
N LEU A 6 11.85 -10.02 -24.28
CA LEU A 6 12.32 -11.19 -25.02
C LEU A 6 13.53 -10.81 -25.88
N SER A 7 14.71 -11.28 -25.50
CA SER A 7 15.93 -11.18 -26.31
C SER A 7 16.06 -12.42 -27.18
N HIS A 8 16.28 -12.24 -28.48
CA HIS A 8 16.42 -13.33 -29.43
C HIS A 8 17.41 -13.00 -30.55
N SER A 9 17.77 -14.01 -31.35
CA SER A 9 18.48 -13.81 -32.61
C SER A 9 17.48 -13.55 -33.73
N SER A 10 17.85 -12.80 -34.77
CA SER A 10 17.00 -12.57 -35.95
C SER A 10 16.67 -13.83 -36.76
N ILE A 11 17.22 -14.99 -36.38
CA ILE A 11 16.90 -16.30 -36.97
C ILE A 11 15.76 -16.99 -36.20
N ASP A 12 15.51 -16.59 -34.95
CA ASP A 12 14.56 -17.22 -34.02
C ASP A 12 13.31 -16.36 -33.80
N GLU A 13 12.91 -15.59 -34.82
CA GLU A 13 11.79 -14.64 -34.74
C GLU A 13 10.45 -15.34 -34.48
N LEU A 14 10.21 -16.48 -35.13
CA LEU A 14 8.99 -17.25 -34.95
C LEU A 14 8.86 -17.78 -33.53
N GLU A 15 9.95 -18.30 -32.95
CA GLU A 15 9.98 -18.76 -31.57
C GLU A 15 9.77 -17.61 -30.57
N ALA A 16 10.29 -16.42 -30.87
CA ALA A 16 10.10 -15.23 -30.06
C ALA A 16 8.63 -14.73 -30.07
N VAL A 17 8.00 -14.68 -31.24
CA VAL A 17 6.59 -14.31 -31.37
C VAL A 17 5.69 -15.35 -30.70
N ALA A 18 5.97 -16.64 -30.89
CA ALA A 18 5.23 -17.72 -30.24
C ALA A 18 5.29 -17.62 -28.71
N LEU A 19 6.49 -17.44 -28.15
CA LEU A 19 6.67 -17.34 -26.70
C LEU A 19 5.98 -16.09 -26.14
N LYS A 20 6.00 -14.97 -26.88
CA LYS A 20 5.27 -13.75 -26.51
C LYS A 20 3.77 -14.01 -26.39
N HIS A 21 3.16 -14.64 -27.40
CA HIS A 21 1.72 -14.95 -27.36
C HIS A 21 1.37 -15.87 -26.20
N TRP A 22 2.19 -16.90 -25.97
CA TRP A 22 1.99 -17.79 -24.82
C TRP A 22 2.06 -17.05 -23.47
N LEU A 23 3.00 -16.11 -23.31
CA LEU A 23 3.08 -15.27 -22.12
C LEU A 23 1.82 -14.42 -21.95
N LEU A 24 1.33 -13.79 -23.02
CA LEU A 24 0.09 -13.01 -22.99
C LEU A 24 -1.12 -13.87 -22.57
N ASP A 25 -1.28 -15.05 -23.18
CA ASP A 25 -2.37 -15.99 -22.89
C ASP A 25 -2.31 -16.54 -21.45
N ASN A 26 -1.13 -16.55 -20.84
CA ASN A 26 -0.93 -17.00 -19.46
C ASN A 26 -0.89 -15.86 -18.42
N GLY A 27 -1.29 -14.64 -18.82
CA GLY A 27 -1.52 -13.52 -17.90
C GLY A 27 -0.32 -12.60 -17.68
N TRP A 28 0.69 -12.63 -18.56
CA TRP A 28 1.71 -11.59 -18.65
C TRP A 28 1.33 -10.59 -19.72
N GLU A 29 0.66 -9.52 -19.31
CA GLU A 29 0.00 -8.55 -20.21
C GLU A 29 0.98 -7.65 -20.97
N ASP A 30 2.26 -7.62 -20.59
CA ASP A 30 3.19 -6.62 -21.11
C ASP A 30 4.58 -7.22 -21.28
N VAL A 31 4.83 -7.63 -22.52
CA VAL A 31 6.01 -8.35 -22.99
C VAL A 31 6.59 -7.57 -24.17
N PHE A 32 7.78 -7.01 -24.00
CA PHE A 32 8.46 -6.29 -25.07
C PHE A 32 9.16 -7.29 -25.99
N LEU A 33 8.88 -7.15 -27.28
CA LEU A 33 9.55 -7.81 -28.38
C LEU A 33 9.91 -6.72 -29.39
N ASP A 34 11.17 -6.67 -29.80
CA ASP A 34 11.70 -5.65 -30.71
C ASP A 34 11.00 -5.64 -32.09
N LEU A 35 10.55 -6.81 -32.56
CA LEU A 35 9.81 -6.99 -33.81
C LEU A 35 8.31 -6.62 -33.72
N ASP A 36 7.79 -6.24 -32.55
CA ASP A 36 6.37 -5.89 -32.40
C ASP A 36 6.02 -4.63 -33.21
N PRO A 37 5.07 -4.69 -34.16
CA PRO A 37 4.70 -3.54 -34.98
C PRO A 37 4.04 -2.39 -34.21
N GLU A 38 3.42 -2.65 -33.05
CA GLU A 38 2.76 -1.62 -32.24
C GLU A 38 3.67 -1.08 -31.13
N HIS A 39 4.43 -1.97 -30.47
CA HIS A 39 5.18 -1.65 -29.25
C HIS A 39 6.71 -1.85 -29.36
N GLY A 40 7.20 -2.35 -30.51
CA GLY A 40 8.61 -2.66 -30.76
C GLY A 40 9.43 -1.48 -31.29
N LEU A 41 10.56 -1.78 -31.92
CA LEU A 41 11.51 -0.77 -32.40
C LEU A 41 10.98 -0.06 -33.65
N ARG A 42 11.00 1.29 -33.63
CA ARG A 42 10.61 2.09 -34.79
C ARG A 42 11.76 2.15 -35.81
N ALA A 43 11.41 2.11 -37.09
CA ALA A 43 12.37 2.26 -38.18
C ALA A 43 13.20 3.56 -38.02
N GLY A 44 14.52 3.43 -37.95
CA GLY A 44 15.46 4.55 -37.80
C GLY A 44 15.95 4.83 -36.37
N GLU A 45 15.42 4.17 -35.34
CA GLU A 45 16.01 4.24 -34.00
C GLU A 45 17.30 3.43 -33.90
N ARG A 46 18.30 3.97 -33.17
CA ARG A 46 19.49 3.21 -32.81
C ARG A 46 19.10 2.10 -31.83
N TRP A 47 19.18 0.85 -32.29
CA TRP A 47 18.81 -0.33 -31.50
C TRP A 47 19.51 -0.38 -30.13
N GLN A 48 20.75 0.12 -29.97
CA GLN A 48 21.45 0.22 -28.66
C GLN A 48 20.73 1.12 -27.65
N GLU A 49 20.25 2.28 -28.10
CA GLU A 49 19.56 3.25 -27.25
C GLU A 49 18.15 2.78 -26.94
N ALA A 50 17.52 2.07 -27.87
CA ALA A 50 16.20 1.51 -27.69
C ALA A 50 16.23 0.25 -26.82
N LEU A 51 17.27 -0.58 -26.92
CA LEU A 51 17.51 -1.74 -26.05
C LEU A 51 17.90 -1.32 -24.64
N ARG A 52 18.68 -0.24 -24.48
CA ARG A 52 18.93 0.35 -23.15
C ARG A 52 17.64 0.92 -22.55
N ARG A 53 16.82 1.59 -23.35
CA ARG A 53 15.47 2.05 -22.94
C ARG A 53 14.53 0.89 -22.61
N ALA A 54 14.57 -0.21 -23.36
CA ALA A 54 13.75 -1.40 -23.13
C ALA A 54 14.22 -2.19 -21.89
N ALA A 55 15.54 -2.36 -21.74
CA ALA A 55 16.15 -2.97 -20.57
C ALA A 55 15.88 -2.16 -19.29
N ASP A 56 15.93 -0.82 -19.36
CA ASP A 56 15.53 0.07 -18.25
C ASP A 56 14.03 -0.08 -17.92
N ARG A 57 13.19 -0.35 -18.93
CA ARG A 57 11.73 -0.49 -18.79
C ARG A 57 11.27 -1.89 -18.36
N CYS A 58 12.15 -2.88 -18.35
CA CYS A 58 11.79 -4.26 -17.99
C CYS A 58 12.24 -4.65 -16.58
N GLU A 59 11.45 -5.52 -15.94
CA GLU A 59 11.80 -6.14 -14.65
C GLU A 59 12.65 -7.40 -14.87
N ALA A 60 12.43 -8.10 -15.99
CA ALA A 60 13.17 -9.29 -16.39
C ALA A 60 13.47 -9.34 -17.89
N VAL A 61 14.53 -10.08 -18.23
CA VAL A 61 14.90 -10.41 -19.61
C VAL A 61 14.88 -11.93 -19.76
N VAL A 62 14.13 -12.41 -20.76
CA VAL A 62 14.08 -13.81 -21.17
C VAL A 62 14.91 -13.92 -22.45
N PHE A 63 16.01 -14.65 -22.38
CA PHE A 63 16.89 -14.92 -23.52
C PHE A 63 16.46 -16.21 -24.21
N ILE A 64 16.11 -16.10 -25.49
CA ILE A 64 15.79 -17.21 -26.36
C ILE A 64 17.10 -17.75 -26.95
N ILE A 65 17.55 -18.86 -26.37
CA ILE A 65 18.86 -19.45 -26.63
C ILE A 65 18.75 -20.48 -27.75
N SER A 66 19.57 -20.25 -28.77
CA SER A 66 19.79 -21.11 -29.92
C SER A 66 21.28 -21.08 -30.31
N PRO A 67 21.74 -21.95 -31.24
CA PRO A 67 23.09 -21.85 -31.79
C PRO A 67 23.38 -20.50 -32.47
N ALA A 68 22.34 -19.83 -32.99
CA ALA A 68 22.47 -18.51 -33.60
C ALA A 68 22.64 -17.42 -32.53
N TRP A 69 21.89 -17.52 -31.42
CA TRP A 69 22.05 -16.65 -30.26
C TRP A 69 23.47 -16.75 -29.68
N ALA A 70 23.98 -17.97 -29.49
CA ALA A 70 25.31 -18.22 -28.90
C ALA A 70 26.45 -17.62 -29.74
N LYS A 71 26.30 -17.58 -31.08
CA LYS A 71 27.29 -17.01 -32.00
C LYS A 71 27.11 -15.50 -32.22
N SER A 72 26.02 -14.92 -31.76
CA SER A 72 25.69 -13.51 -31.96
C SER A 72 26.40 -12.63 -30.94
N LYS A 73 27.34 -11.80 -31.42
CA LYS A 73 27.96 -10.74 -30.60
C LYS A 73 26.92 -9.76 -30.04
N TRP A 74 25.81 -9.58 -30.75
CA TRP A 74 24.73 -8.72 -30.32
C TRP A 74 24.00 -9.29 -29.11
N CYS A 75 23.53 -10.53 -29.20
CA CYS A 75 22.84 -11.21 -28.11
C CYS A 75 23.72 -11.29 -26.84
N LEU A 76 25.02 -11.51 -27.00
CA LEU A 76 25.98 -11.47 -25.89
C LEU A 76 26.06 -10.08 -25.23
N THR A 77 26.04 -9.02 -26.03
CA THR A 77 26.05 -7.63 -25.53
C THR A 77 24.78 -7.33 -24.74
N GLU A 78 23.62 -7.82 -25.19
CA GLU A 78 22.35 -7.67 -24.46
C GLU A 78 22.37 -8.40 -23.12
N PHE A 79 22.93 -9.61 -23.09
CA PHE A 79 23.12 -10.37 -21.84
C PHE A 79 24.00 -9.63 -20.84
N LEU A 80 25.16 -9.13 -21.29
CA LEU A 80 26.07 -8.38 -20.42
C LEU A 80 25.44 -7.07 -19.92
N LEU A 81 24.65 -6.40 -20.75
CA LEU A 81 23.92 -5.20 -20.35
C LEU A 81 22.86 -5.54 -19.28
N ALA A 82 22.03 -6.55 -19.50
CA ALA A 82 21.02 -6.99 -18.54
C ALA A 82 21.65 -7.36 -17.18
N LYS A 83 22.81 -8.03 -17.20
CA LYS A 83 23.61 -8.36 -16.01
C LYS A 83 24.12 -7.09 -15.32
N SER A 84 24.70 -6.15 -16.07
CA SER A 84 25.20 -4.88 -15.51
C SER A 84 24.10 -4.04 -14.85
N LEU A 85 22.87 -4.14 -15.34
CA LEU A 85 21.68 -3.48 -14.81
C LEU A 85 20.98 -4.29 -13.71
N SER A 86 21.55 -5.43 -13.29
CA SER A 86 20.98 -6.30 -12.26
C SER A 86 19.52 -6.71 -12.53
N LYS A 87 19.18 -6.94 -13.81
CA LYS A 87 17.85 -7.40 -14.22
C LYS A 87 17.70 -8.89 -13.88
N LEU A 88 16.46 -9.35 -13.72
CA LEU A 88 16.18 -10.78 -13.59
C LEU A 88 16.38 -11.45 -14.95
N ILE A 89 17.21 -12.49 -15.00
CA ILE A 89 17.59 -13.16 -16.26
C ILE A 89 17.02 -14.57 -16.29
N PHE A 90 16.34 -14.91 -17.38
CA PHE A 90 15.83 -16.26 -17.66
C PHE A 90 16.39 -16.75 -19.00
N GLY A 91 17.18 -17.82 -18.97
CA GLY A 91 17.65 -18.47 -20.19
C GLY A 91 16.69 -19.57 -20.64
N VAL A 92 16.19 -19.47 -21.87
CA VAL A 92 15.20 -20.39 -22.44
C VAL A 92 15.76 -21.01 -23.71
N VAL A 93 16.11 -22.29 -23.67
CA VAL A 93 16.72 -23.02 -24.79
C VAL A 93 15.63 -23.55 -25.71
N VAL A 94 15.59 -23.02 -26.94
CA VAL A 94 14.61 -23.39 -27.98
C VAL A 94 15.18 -24.26 -29.09
N LYS A 95 16.51 -24.35 -29.21
CA LYS A 95 17.23 -25.21 -30.16
C LYS A 95 18.43 -25.84 -29.46
N GLU A 96 18.80 -27.06 -29.86
CA GLU A 96 19.88 -27.80 -29.22
C GLU A 96 21.18 -26.99 -29.32
N THR A 97 21.69 -26.55 -28.18
CA THR A 97 22.83 -25.63 -28.07
C THR A 97 23.81 -26.20 -27.06
N ALA A 98 25.07 -26.34 -27.42
CA ALA A 98 26.08 -26.87 -26.52
C ALA A 98 26.37 -25.87 -25.39
N LEU A 99 26.36 -26.33 -24.14
CA LEU A 99 26.62 -25.46 -22.98
C LEU A 99 28.01 -24.78 -23.04
N THR A 100 28.98 -25.42 -23.69
CA THR A 100 30.33 -24.87 -23.91
C THR A 100 30.35 -23.65 -24.85
N GLU A 101 29.29 -23.44 -25.63
CA GLU A 101 29.15 -22.30 -26.53
C GLU A 101 28.46 -21.10 -25.84
N LEU A 102 27.94 -21.29 -24.62
CA LEU A 102 27.29 -20.24 -23.85
C LEU A 102 28.27 -19.56 -22.88
N PRO A 103 28.01 -18.30 -22.50
CA PRO A 103 28.80 -17.62 -21.48
C PRO A 103 28.80 -18.42 -20.18
N THR A 104 29.98 -18.60 -19.59
CA THR A 104 30.15 -19.33 -18.33
C THR A 104 29.26 -18.77 -17.23
N GLU A 105 29.09 -17.45 -17.19
CA GLU A 105 28.25 -16.71 -16.27
C GLU A 105 26.77 -17.08 -16.43
N LEU A 106 26.29 -17.25 -17.67
CA LEU A 106 24.91 -17.65 -17.93
C LEU A 106 24.67 -19.08 -17.44
N THR A 107 25.65 -19.97 -17.63
CA THR A 107 25.54 -21.39 -17.26
C THR A 107 25.78 -21.68 -15.78
N ALA A 108 26.53 -20.82 -15.08
CA ALA A 108 26.91 -21.01 -13.68
C ALA A 108 25.97 -20.30 -12.70
N GLU A 109 25.46 -19.12 -13.06
CA GLU A 109 24.65 -18.28 -12.16
C GLU A 109 23.13 -18.45 -12.39
N TYR A 110 22.70 -18.91 -13.57
CA TYR A 110 21.27 -18.91 -13.95
C TYR A 110 20.76 -20.29 -14.35
N GLN A 111 19.54 -20.62 -13.93
CA GLN A 111 18.89 -21.88 -14.29
C GLN A 111 18.35 -21.81 -15.72
N LEU A 112 18.90 -22.63 -16.62
CA LEU A 112 18.42 -22.76 -18.00
C LEU A 112 17.15 -23.60 -18.07
N THR A 113 16.13 -23.08 -18.74
CA THR A 113 14.89 -23.79 -19.01
C THR A 113 14.89 -24.30 -20.46
N TYR A 114 14.67 -25.59 -20.65
CA TYR A 114 14.66 -26.20 -21.98
C TYR A 114 13.22 -26.32 -22.48
N LEU A 115 12.91 -25.67 -23.61
CA LEU A 115 11.63 -25.81 -24.33
C LEU A 115 11.67 -26.89 -25.41
N ILE A 116 12.76 -27.66 -25.45
CA ILE A 116 12.98 -28.77 -26.36
C ILE A 116 13.30 -30.04 -25.58
N GLY A 117 13.07 -31.19 -26.20
CA GLY A 117 13.39 -32.50 -25.63
C GLY A 117 12.26 -33.50 -25.78
N LYS A 118 12.31 -34.56 -24.97
CA LYS A 118 11.30 -35.63 -24.99
C LYS A 118 10.17 -35.32 -24.01
N GLY A 119 8.93 -35.34 -24.48
CA GLY A 119 7.74 -35.17 -23.65
C GLY A 119 6.54 -34.62 -24.43
N SER A 120 5.50 -34.23 -23.70
CA SER A 120 4.34 -33.54 -24.29
C SER A 120 4.73 -32.14 -24.76
N VAL A 121 4.23 -31.77 -25.94
CA VAL A 121 4.44 -30.47 -26.55
C VAL A 121 3.14 -29.69 -26.60
N GLU A 122 3.24 -28.37 -26.46
CA GLU A 122 2.16 -27.41 -26.63
C GLU A 122 2.41 -26.70 -27.97
N ALA A 123 1.46 -26.82 -28.89
CA ALA A 123 1.52 -26.18 -30.20
C ALA A 123 0.84 -24.81 -30.14
N LEU A 124 1.57 -23.78 -30.56
CA LEU A 124 1.14 -22.39 -30.58
C LEU A 124 0.91 -21.97 -32.03
N HIS A 125 -0.32 -21.56 -32.32
CA HIS A 125 -0.78 -21.15 -33.64
C HIS A 125 -0.94 -19.62 -33.65
N PHE A 126 -0.28 -18.95 -34.59
CA PHE A 126 -0.35 -17.48 -34.68
C PHE A 126 -0.15 -16.98 -36.11
N VAL A 127 -0.48 -15.71 -36.34
CA VAL A 127 -0.25 -15.03 -37.62
C VAL A 127 0.96 -14.12 -37.49
N HIS A 128 1.91 -14.26 -38.40
CA HIS A 128 3.10 -13.42 -38.48
C HIS A 128 3.32 -13.00 -39.94
N HIS A 129 3.44 -11.70 -40.19
CA HIS A 129 3.52 -11.14 -41.55
C HIS A 129 2.44 -11.67 -42.52
N GLU A 130 1.17 -11.70 -42.07
CA GLU A 130 0.01 -12.18 -42.84
C GLU A 130 0.06 -13.68 -43.21
N GLN A 131 0.97 -14.46 -42.63
CA GLN A 131 1.09 -15.91 -42.82
C GLN A 131 0.82 -16.66 -41.52
N ALA A 132 0.16 -17.81 -41.62
CA ALA A 132 -0.03 -18.71 -40.48
C ALA A 132 1.29 -19.41 -40.15
N ALA A 133 1.68 -19.38 -38.88
CA ALA A 133 2.89 -19.99 -38.36
C ALA A 133 2.58 -20.84 -37.12
N ASP A 134 3.28 -21.98 -37.02
CA ASP A 134 3.11 -22.95 -35.94
C ASP A 134 4.46 -23.21 -35.28
N VAL A 135 4.54 -23.03 -33.97
CA VAL A 135 5.72 -23.34 -33.16
C VAL A 135 5.30 -24.25 -32.01
N SER A 136 6.09 -25.27 -31.72
CA SER A 136 5.81 -26.21 -30.63
C SER A 136 6.90 -26.14 -29.56
N PHE A 137 6.49 -26.00 -28.30
CA PHE A 137 7.38 -26.00 -27.14
C PHE A 137 7.06 -27.16 -26.20
N LEU A 138 8.07 -27.63 -25.48
CA LEU A 138 7.91 -28.66 -24.45
C LEU A 138 7.08 -28.11 -23.28
N ALA A 139 5.94 -28.75 -22.99
CA ALA A 139 4.97 -28.26 -22.00
C ALA A 139 5.56 -28.17 -20.57
N ASN A 140 6.42 -29.13 -20.19
CA ASN A 140 7.13 -29.08 -18.90
C ASN A 140 8.14 -27.92 -18.84
N GLY A 141 8.78 -27.60 -19.98
CA GLY A 141 9.66 -26.44 -20.10
C GLY A 141 8.88 -25.14 -19.88
N LEU A 142 7.73 -24.99 -20.54
CA LEU A 142 6.83 -23.87 -20.36
C LEU A 142 6.32 -23.76 -18.92
N ALA A 143 5.96 -24.87 -18.27
CA ALA A 143 5.55 -24.89 -16.87
C ALA A 143 6.67 -24.43 -15.92
N ARG A 144 7.93 -24.81 -16.17
CA ARG A 144 9.09 -24.35 -15.39
C ARG A 144 9.37 -22.87 -15.61
N LEU A 145 9.28 -22.38 -16.85
CA LEU A 145 9.39 -20.96 -17.13
C LEU A 145 8.30 -20.18 -16.40
N ARG A 146 7.04 -20.64 -16.46
CA ARG A 146 5.93 -20.05 -15.70
C ARG A 146 6.20 -20.01 -14.20
N LEU A 147 6.66 -21.11 -13.61
CA LEU A 147 7.00 -21.15 -12.20
C LEU A 147 8.16 -20.21 -11.87
N GLY A 148 9.18 -20.13 -12.72
CA GLY A 148 10.31 -19.21 -12.55
C GLY A 148 9.89 -17.74 -12.63
N LEU A 149 9.08 -17.38 -13.62
CA LEU A 149 8.54 -16.03 -13.77
C LEU A 149 7.58 -15.67 -12.63
N GLN A 150 6.75 -16.61 -12.19
CA GLN A 150 5.89 -16.45 -11.03
C GLN A 150 6.74 -16.24 -9.78
N THR A 151 7.61 -17.18 -9.40
CA THR A 151 8.45 -17.05 -8.19
C THR A 151 9.33 -15.79 -8.17
N ALA A 152 9.69 -15.26 -9.34
CA ALA A 152 10.39 -13.99 -9.47
C ALA A 152 9.50 -12.74 -9.37
N GLY A 153 8.19 -12.90 -9.15
CA GLY A 153 7.22 -11.83 -8.92
C GLY A 153 6.69 -11.15 -10.18
N LEU A 154 6.89 -11.73 -11.38
CA LEU A 154 6.62 -11.08 -12.66
C LEU A 154 5.19 -11.31 -13.18
N SER A 155 4.36 -12.11 -12.50
CA SER A 155 2.99 -12.39 -12.94
C SER A 155 1.98 -11.36 -12.42
N ALA A 156 0.93 -11.08 -13.20
CA ALA A 156 -0.22 -10.30 -12.76
C ALA A 156 -0.92 -10.89 -11.52
N SER A 157 -0.64 -12.15 -11.14
CA SER A 157 -1.11 -12.76 -9.89
C SER A 157 -0.49 -12.17 -8.62
N TYR A 158 0.63 -11.43 -8.73
CA TYR A 158 1.34 -10.87 -7.56
C TYR A 158 0.75 -9.56 -7.03
N PHE A 159 0.01 -8.83 -7.85
CA PHE A 159 -0.88 -7.78 -7.38
C PHE A 159 -2.32 -8.23 -7.69
N PRO A 160 -2.86 -9.18 -6.91
CA PRO A 160 -4.20 -9.68 -7.14
C PRO A 160 -5.19 -8.51 -7.05
N TRP A 161 -6.15 -8.49 -7.97
CA TRP A 161 -7.22 -7.52 -7.94
C TRP A 161 -8.57 -8.23 -8.19
N PRO A 162 -9.58 -8.00 -7.33
CA PRO A 162 -9.51 -7.25 -6.07
C PRO A 162 -8.59 -7.94 -5.02
N PRO A 163 -8.12 -7.23 -3.98
CA PRO A 163 -7.37 -7.86 -2.89
C PRO A 163 -8.16 -8.98 -2.22
N GLN A 164 -7.47 -10.01 -1.74
CA GLN A 164 -8.11 -11.22 -1.22
C GLN A 164 -8.96 -10.94 0.03
N ASP A 165 -8.51 -10.01 0.86
CA ASP A 165 -9.13 -9.52 2.10
C ASP A 165 -10.21 -8.45 1.85
N ASP A 166 -10.24 -7.82 0.67
CA ASP A 166 -11.18 -6.74 0.33
C ASP A 166 -11.71 -6.90 -1.10
N LYS A 167 -12.60 -7.87 -1.31
CA LYS A 167 -13.23 -8.13 -2.63
C LYS A 167 -14.08 -6.97 -3.14
N SER A 168 -14.50 -6.06 -2.27
CA SER A 168 -15.34 -4.91 -2.60
C SER A 168 -14.54 -3.66 -2.96
N ARG A 169 -13.21 -3.74 -2.88
CA ARG A 169 -12.33 -2.59 -3.01
C ARG A 169 -12.55 -1.82 -4.32
N ALA A 170 -12.80 -0.52 -4.20
CA ALA A 170 -12.93 0.36 -5.36
C ALA A 170 -11.58 0.57 -6.06
N PRO A 171 -11.51 0.46 -7.41
CA PRO A 171 -10.29 0.70 -8.18
C PRO A 171 -9.86 2.17 -8.18
N TYR A 172 -10.81 3.10 -7.99
CA TYR A 172 -10.54 4.53 -7.86
C TYR A 172 -10.72 4.98 -6.41
N ARG A 173 -9.62 5.33 -5.74
CA ARG A 173 -9.57 5.64 -4.29
C ARG A 173 -9.83 7.11 -3.94
N GLY A 174 -9.94 8.00 -4.94
CA GLY A 174 -10.24 9.41 -4.69
C GLY A 174 -9.06 10.15 -4.05
N LEU A 175 -9.31 10.82 -2.93
CA LEU A 175 -8.28 11.56 -2.19
C LEU A 175 -7.47 10.66 -1.23
N GLU A 176 -7.72 9.36 -1.20
CA GLU A 176 -6.90 8.42 -0.45
C GLU A 176 -5.59 8.15 -1.18
N PRO A 177 -4.44 8.18 -0.48
CA PRO A 177 -3.22 7.66 -1.05
C PRO A 177 -3.40 6.17 -1.32
N LEU A 178 -2.97 5.72 -2.49
CA LEU A 178 -2.86 4.31 -2.82
C LEU A 178 -1.79 3.66 -1.94
N ASP A 179 -2.13 2.53 -1.32
CA ASP A 179 -1.22 1.72 -0.49
C ASP A 179 -0.78 0.45 -1.24
N ALA A 180 -0.01 -0.43 -0.59
CA ALA A 180 0.53 -1.64 -1.22
C ALA A 180 -0.54 -2.56 -1.84
N LYS A 181 -1.73 -2.65 -1.22
CA LYS A 181 -2.89 -3.39 -1.76
C LYS A 181 -3.49 -2.80 -3.03
N ASP A 182 -3.19 -1.53 -3.31
CA ASP A 182 -3.63 -0.82 -4.52
C ASP A 182 -2.59 -0.88 -5.65
N ALA A 183 -1.47 -1.60 -5.46
CA ALA A 183 -0.41 -1.70 -6.46
C ALA A 183 -0.88 -2.22 -7.83
N ALA A 184 -1.93 -3.05 -7.85
CA ALA A 184 -2.55 -3.57 -9.08
C ALA A 184 -3.25 -2.48 -9.90
N VAL A 185 -3.72 -1.41 -9.24
CA VAL A 185 -4.48 -0.31 -9.85
C VAL A 185 -3.67 0.98 -9.89
N PHE A 186 -2.35 0.92 -9.62
CA PHE A 186 -1.46 2.07 -9.71
C PHE A 186 -0.80 2.13 -11.10
N PHE A 187 -1.27 3.07 -11.93
CA PHE A 187 -0.84 3.26 -13.32
C PHE A 187 -0.23 4.64 -13.59
N GLY A 188 0.51 4.75 -14.70
CA GLY A 188 1.01 6.02 -15.23
C GLY A 188 2.35 6.48 -14.66
N ARG A 189 3.00 5.68 -13.82
CA ARG A 189 4.29 6.02 -13.17
C ARG A 189 5.36 4.95 -13.33
N ASP A 190 5.19 4.09 -14.31
CA ASP A 190 5.96 2.86 -14.43
C ASP A 190 7.43 3.13 -14.72
N THR A 191 7.70 4.12 -15.57
CA THR A 191 9.09 4.51 -15.89
C THR A 191 9.79 5.03 -14.66
N GLU A 192 9.12 5.88 -13.88
CA GLU A 192 9.65 6.42 -12.63
C GLU A 192 9.83 5.32 -11.57
N ILE A 193 8.93 4.33 -11.51
CA ILE A 193 9.04 3.20 -10.59
C ILE A 193 10.32 2.44 -10.90
N LEU A 194 10.56 2.13 -12.16
CA LEU A 194 11.75 1.38 -12.59
C LEU A 194 13.03 2.16 -12.34
N GLN A 195 13.04 3.47 -12.63
CA GLN A 195 14.16 4.33 -12.29
C GLN A 195 14.44 4.35 -10.78
N GLY A 196 13.39 4.39 -9.95
CA GLY A 196 13.53 4.32 -8.49
C GLY A 196 14.08 2.97 -8.01
N LEU A 197 13.59 1.86 -8.58
CA LEU A 197 14.10 0.52 -8.29
C LEU A 197 15.57 0.36 -8.69
N ASP A 198 15.96 0.85 -9.87
CA ASP A 198 17.33 0.78 -10.36
C ASP A 198 18.27 1.65 -9.50
N LYS A 199 17.82 2.81 -9.00
CA LYS A 199 18.56 3.61 -8.01
C LYS A 199 18.78 2.85 -6.71
N LEU A 200 17.74 2.21 -6.16
CA LEU A 200 17.85 1.43 -4.92
C LEU A 200 18.76 0.21 -5.07
N ARG A 201 18.74 -0.47 -6.25
CA ARG A 201 19.70 -1.53 -6.59
C ARG A 201 21.13 -0.99 -6.65
N GLY A 202 21.34 0.17 -7.26
CA GLY A 202 22.63 0.86 -7.28
C GLY A 202 23.15 1.20 -5.88
N MET A 203 22.29 1.74 -5.01
CA MET A 203 22.61 2.05 -3.61
C MET A 203 23.04 0.79 -2.85
N ARG A 204 22.30 -0.32 -3.03
CA ARG A 204 22.66 -1.62 -2.45
C ARG A 204 24.04 -2.10 -2.93
N ALA A 205 24.33 -1.97 -4.23
CA ALA A 205 25.62 -2.37 -4.79
C ALA A 205 26.79 -1.50 -4.27
N ALA A 206 26.55 -0.20 -4.07
CA ALA A 206 27.54 0.72 -3.50
C ALA A 206 27.77 0.50 -2.00
N GLY A 207 26.72 0.17 -1.25
CA GLY A 207 26.76 -0.17 0.17
C GLY A 207 27.07 0.99 1.13
N ASN A 208 27.25 2.22 0.63
CA ASN A 208 27.52 3.42 1.44
C ASN A 208 26.53 4.57 1.19
N GLU A 209 25.55 4.36 0.31
CA GLU A 209 24.45 5.30 0.04
C GLU A 209 23.24 4.85 0.86
N LEU A 210 22.86 5.66 1.85
CA LEU A 210 21.92 5.23 2.90
C LEU A 210 20.61 6.00 2.89
N LEU A 211 20.57 7.19 2.28
CA LEU A 211 19.39 8.03 2.21
C LEU A 211 18.88 8.09 0.77
N PHE A 212 17.65 7.66 0.54
CA PHE A 212 16.95 7.79 -0.74
C PHE A 212 15.82 8.81 -0.60
N VAL A 213 15.92 9.95 -1.28
CA VAL A 213 14.95 11.06 -1.12
C VAL A 213 14.14 11.24 -2.39
N ILE A 214 12.84 10.98 -2.28
CA ILE A 214 11.84 11.15 -3.35
C ILE A 214 11.27 12.56 -3.28
N LEU A 215 11.61 13.39 -4.27
CA LEU A 215 11.18 14.78 -4.39
C LEU A 215 10.05 14.94 -5.39
N GLY A 216 9.16 15.90 -5.11
CA GLY A 216 8.10 16.31 -6.02
C GLY A 216 7.16 17.35 -5.41
N PRO A 217 6.45 18.14 -6.23
CA PRO A 217 5.51 19.14 -5.75
C PRO A 217 4.33 18.49 -5.00
N SER A 218 3.55 19.29 -4.27
CA SER A 218 2.28 18.80 -3.68
C SER A 218 1.38 18.21 -4.77
N GLY A 219 0.64 17.14 -4.48
CA GLY A 219 -0.28 16.52 -5.44
C GLY A 219 0.38 15.69 -6.57
N SER A 220 1.71 15.63 -6.66
CA SER A 220 2.43 14.82 -7.68
C SER A 220 2.29 13.30 -7.53
N GLY A 221 1.73 12.83 -6.40
CA GLY A 221 1.54 11.41 -6.11
C GLY A 221 2.70 10.73 -5.37
N LYS A 222 3.63 11.47 -4.74
CA LYS A 222 4.80 10.92 -4.01
C LYS A 222 4.47 9.76 -3.06
N SER A 223 3.48 9.95 -2.21
CA SER A 223 3.07 8.92 -1.23
C SER A 223 2.57 7.67 -1.94
N SER A 224 1.71 7.79 -2.94
CA SER A 224 1.25 6.65 -3.75
C SER A 224 2.37 5.99 -4.55
N PHE A 225 3.31 6.79 -5.08
CA PHE A 225 4.50 6.28 -5.75
C PHE A 225 5.38 5.44 -4.83
N LEU A 226 5.62 5.89 -3.60
CA LEU A 226 6.35 5.11 -2.60
C LEU A 226 5.55 3.85 -2.22
N ARG A 227 4.30 4.01 -1.79
CA ARG A 227 3.50 2.97 -1.12
C ARG A 227 2.88 1.93 -2.04
N ALA A 228 2.34 2.33 -3.18
CA ALA A 228 1.72 1.44 -4.17
C ALA A 228 2.66 1.13 -5.36
N GLY A 229 3.66 1.98 -5.59
CA GLY A 229 4.64 1.81 -6.66
C GLY A 229 5.87 1.01 -6.25
N LEU A 230 6.77 1.66 -5.48
CA LEU A 230 8.10 1.15 -5.14
C LEU A 230 8.08 0.02 -4.13
N LEU A 231 7.51 0.23 -2.94
CA LEU A 231 7.59 -0.73 -1.83
C LEU A 231 7.04 -2.11 -2.20
N PRO A 232 5.89 -2.25 -2.88
CA PRO A 232 5.36 -3.57 -3.23
C PRO A 232 6.26 -4.31 -4.22
N ARG A 233 6.97 -3.59 -5.09
CA ARG A 233 7.93 -4.18 -6.04
C ARG A 233 9.27 -4.53 -5.40
N LEU A 234 9.71 -3.77 -4.40
CA LEU A 234 10.86 -4.13 -3.58
C LEU A 234 10.58 -5.38 -2.75
N ALA A 235 9.39 -5.48 -2.16
CA ALA A 235 8.96 -6.64 -1.39
C ALA A 235 8.95 -7.94 -2.22
N ARG A 236 8.68 -7.87 -3.53
CA ARG A 236 8.82 -9.01 -4.46
C ARG A 236 10.25 -9.54 -4.53
N ASN A 237 11.23 -8.65 -4.41
CA ASN A 237 12.64 -9.00 -4.45
C ASN A 237 13.19 -9.26 -3.04
N ALA A 238 12.53 -10.14 -2.30
CA ALA A 238 12.84 -10.48 -0.91
C ALA A 238 14.30 -10.94 -0.70
N ARG A 239 14.93 -11.49 -1.75
CA ARG A 239 16.35 -11.87 -1.75
C ARG A 239 17.30 -10.70 -1.57
N HIS A 240 16.94 -9.52 -2.08
CA HIS A 240 17.81 -8.35 -2.08
C HIS A 240 17.32 -7.26 -1.14
N PHE A 241 16.01 -7.18 -0.89
CA PHE A 241 15.38 -6.13 -0.10
C PHE A 241 14.35 -6.70 0.88
N HIS A 242 14.24 -6.07 2.05
CA HIS A 242 13.13 -6.28 2.98
C HIS A 242 12.57 -4.92 3.40
N THR A 243 11.30 -4.66 3.09
CA THR A 243 10.66 -3.37 3.35
C THR A 243 9.94 -3.39 4.69
N LEU A 244 10.20 -2.40 5.54
CA LEU A 244 9.42 -2.19 6.76
C LEU A 244 8.13 -1.42 6.46
N ASN A 245 7.20 -1.41 7.43
CA ASN A 245 6.01 -0.60 7.36
C ASN A 245 6.34 0.90 7.24
N VAL A 246 5.49 1.61 6.51
CA VAL A 246 5.67 3.03 6.21
C VAL A 246 5.49 3.86 7.46
N ILE A 247 6.54 4.59 7.82
CA ILE A 247 6.50 5.57 8.90
C ILE A 247 5.82 6.84 8.39
N ARG A 248 4.86 7.33 9.18
CA ARG A 248 4.23 8.64 8.97
C ARG A 248 4.55 9.51 10.18
N PRO A 249 5.45 10.52 10.05
CA PRO A 249 5.92 11.27 11.20
C PRO A 249 4.83 11.95 12.02
N GLU A 250 3.89 12.64 11.37
CA GLU A 250 2.79 13.37 12.01
C GLU A 250 3.30 14.20 13.21
N ARG A 251 2.91 13.85 14.43
CA ARG A 251 3.45 14.45 15.68
C ARG A 251 4.31 13.50 16.51
N SER A 252 4.24 12.19 16.26
CA SER A 252 4.91 11.17 17.07
C SER A 252 5.63 10.15 16.18
N PRO A 253 6.76 10.55 15.56
CA PRO A 253 7.49 9.73 14.59
C PRO A 253 8.15 8.48 15.20
N LEU A 254 8.37 8.42 16.52
CA LEU A 254 8.92 7.25 17.20
C LEU A 254 7.82 6.35 17.73
N TYR A 255 6.88 6.90 18.49
CA TYR A 255 5.96 6.10 19.33
C TYR A 255 4.50 6.08 18.85
N GLY A 256 4.17 6.88 17.84
CA GLY A 256 2.84 6.96 17.24
C GLY A 256 2.40 5.66 16.56
N GLN A 257 1.12 5.60 16.17
CA GLN A 257 0.53 4.43 15.50
C GLN A 257 1.23 4.08 14.17
N ARG A 258 1.88 5.07 13.54
CA ARG A 258 2.69 4.91 12.32
C ARG A 258 4.14 5.34 12.54
N GLY A 259 4.63 5.27 13.78
CA GLY A 259 6.01 5.59 14.14
C GLY A 259 6.98 4.41 13.98
N VAL A 260 8.26 4.65 14.28
CA VAL A 260 9.32 3.62 14.25
C VAL A 260 8.96 2.39 15.09
N ALA A 261 8.46 2.59 16.31
CA ALA A 261 8.15 1.48 17.21
C ALA A 261 7.10 0.52 16.60
N ASN A 262 6.07 1.08 15.95
CA ASN A 262 5.06 0.27 15.28
C ASN A 262 5.63 -0.45 14.05
N ALA A 263 6.50 0.21 13.27
CA ALA A 263 7.15 -0.43 12.12
C ALA A 263 8.03 -1.61 12.53
N ILE A 264 8.78 -1.49 13.63
CA ILE A 264 9.59 -2.59 14.20
C ILE A 264 8.70 -3.70 14.76
N TYR A 265 7.65 -3.35 15.52
CA TYR A 265 6.68 -4.31 16.05
C TYR A 265 6.06 -5.17 14.94
N CYS A 266 5.55 -4.55 13.87
CA CYS A 266 4.95 -5.29 12.76
C CYS A 266 5.97 -6.19 12.06
N ALA A 267 7.21 -5.71 11.85
CA ALA A 267 8.26 -6.54 11.27
C ALA A 267 8.62 -7.74 12.15
N ASN A 268 8.62 -7.56 13.48
CA ASN A 268 8.82 -8.65 14.42
C ASN A 268 7.67 -9.66 14.37
N GLU A 269 6.42 -9.21 14.36
CA GLU A 269 5.25 -10.09 14.23
C GLU A 269 5.30 -10.89 12.92
N ASP A 270 5.55 -10.23 11.79
CA ASP A 270 5.61 -10.86 10.47
C ASP A 270 6.71 -11.93 10.36
N LEU A 271 7.80 -11.77 11.11
CA LEU A 271 8.96 -12.66 11.13
C LEU A 271 8.99 -13.62 12.32
N GLY A 272 8.03 -13.53 13.26
CA GLY A 272 7.99 -14.35 14.47
C GLY A 272 9.13 -14.08 15.46
N LEU A 273 9.59 -12.82 15.56
CA LEU A 273 10.67 -12.40 16.46
C LEU A 273 10.14 -11.87 17.80
N MET A 274 10.93 -12.06 18.86
CA MET A 274 10.73 -11.39 20.15
C MET A 274 11.51 -10.07 20.21
N PRO A 275 10.99 -9.00 20.85
CA PRO A 275 9.71 -8.94 21.56
C PRO A 275 8.52 -8.87 20.59
N VAL A 276 7.45 -9.57 20.94
CA VAL A 276 6.21 -9.62 20.13
C VAL A 276 5.27 -8.48 20.50
N ASN A 277 5.40 -7.81 21.66
CA ASN A 277 4.47 -6.75 22.06
C ASN A 277 5.03 -5.33 21.79
N LEU A 278 4.13 -4.41 21.46
CA LEU A 278 4.48 -3.03 21.10
C LEU A 278 5.04 -2.24 22.29
N GLY A 279 4.60 -2.53 23.52
CA GLY A 279 5.06 -1.84 24.73
C GLY A 279 6.55 -2.05 24.98
N GLU A 280 7.02 -3.29 24.86
CA GLU A 280 8.44 -3.65 25.00
C GLU A 280 9.30 -2.97 23.92
N VAL A 281 8.84 -2.95 22.67
CA VAL A 281 9.55 -2.23 21.59
C VAL A 281 9.69 -0.74 21.93
N LYS A 282 8.63 -0.12 22.46
CA LYS A 282 8.68 1.29 22.91
C LYS A 282 9.68 1.49 24.05
N THR A 283 9.59 0.68 25.11
CA THR A 283 10.50 0.74 26.26
C THR A 283 11.96 0.48 25.88
N MET A 284 12.21 -0.41 24.92
CA MET A 284 13.55 -0.68 24.41
C MET A 284 14.12 0.52 23.63
N LEU A 285 13.29 1.20 22.82
CA LEU A 285 13.70 2.43 22.13
C LEU A 285 13.96 3.58 23.12
N GLU A 286 13.10 3.74 24.13
CA GLU A 286 13.25 4.76 25.17
C GLU A 286 14.55 4.61 25.97
N ASN A 287 14.89 3.38 26.37
CA ASN A 287 16.05 3.12 27.22
C ASN A 287 17.36 2.93 26.45
N GLY A 288 17.29 2.41 25.22
CA GLY A 288 18.46 1.94 24.48
C GLY A 288 18.79 2.73 23.21
N GLY A 289 17.95 3.68 22.81
CA GLY A 289 18.21 4.60 21.71
C GLY A 289 18.69 3.93 20.42
N ALA A 290 19.73 4.49 19.80
CA ALA A 290 20.21 4.07 18.47
C ALA A 290 20.84 2.68 18.48
N GLU A 291 21.55 2.30 19.54
CA GLU A 291 22.17 0.98 19.65
C GLU A 291 21.10 -0.13 19.66
N CYS A 292 20.03 0.08 20.43
CA CYS A 292 18.94 -0.87 20.52
C CYS A 292 18.16 -0.98 19.20
N LEU A 293 17.86 0.17 18.55
CA LEU A 293 17.25 0.17 17.22
C LEU A 293 18.11 -0.57 16.19
N GLY A 294 19.42 -0.33 16.19
CA GLY A 294 20.37 -1.04 15.34
C GLY A 294 20.33 -2.56 15.53
N LYS A 295 20.31 -3.03 16.78
CA LYS A 295 20.19 -4.47 17.11
C LYS A 295 18.86 -5.07 16.64
N MET A 296 17.74 -4.37 16.87
CA MET A 296 16.42 -4.84 16.41
C MET A 296 16.36 -4.95 14.88
N LEU A 297 16.85 -3.93 14.17
CA LEU A 297 16.93 -3.96 12.70
C LEU A 297 17.86 -5.09 12.21
N HIS A 298 18.99 -5.32 12.87
CA HIS A 298 19.87 -6.42 12.53
C HIS A 298 19.19 -7.80 12.69
N ASN A 299 18.43 -7.99 13.77
CA ASN A 299 17.65 -9.20 13.99
C ASN A 299 16.58 -9.42 12.90
N ILE A 300 15.87 -8.35 12.52
CA ILE A 300 14.90 -8.36 11.40
C ILE A 300 15.61 -8.77 10.09
N GLN A 301 16.76 -8.18 9.78
CA GLN A 301 17.54 -8.50 8.58
C GLN A 301 17.97 -9.97 8.54
N ASN A 302 18.45 -10.50 9.66
CA ASN A 302 18.85 -11.91 9.75
C ASN A 302 17.66 -12.85 9.63
N ALA A 303 16.55 -12.55 10.29
CA ALA A 303 15.33 -13.36 10.19
C ALA A 303 14.75 -13.35 8.76
N ALA A 304 14.74 -12.19 8.10
CA ALA A 304 14.36 -12.08 6.70
C ALA A 304 15.27 -12.92 5.78
N ARG A 305 16.59 -12.96 6.06
CA ARG A 305 17.53 -13.84 5.36
C ARG A 305 17.20 -15.31 5.58
N HIS A 306 16.97 -15.75 6.82
CA HIS A 306 16.69 -17.15 7.14
C HIS A 306 15.38 -17.68 6.57
N ARG A 307 14.39 -16.80 6.34
CA ARG A 307 13.11 -17.17 5.70
C ARG A 307 13.27 -17.57 4.23
N LEU A 308 14.38 -17.20 3.59
CA LEU A 308 14.65 -17.48 2.18
C LEU A 308 15.35 -18.84 2.03
N LEU A 309 14.60 -19.84 1.57
CA LEU A 309 15.11 -21.18 1.31
C LEU A 309 16.12 -21.19 0.15
N GLY A 310 17.25 -21.88 0.32
CA GLY A 310 18.22 -22.17 -0.74
C GLY A 310 19.20 -21.04 -1.08
N LEU A 311 19.37 -20.03 -0.22
CA LEU A 311 20.47 -19.07 -0.34
C LEU A 311 21.79 -19.73 0.09
N PRO A 312 22.89 -19.56 -0.65
CA PRO A 312 24.20 -20.02 -0.21
C PRO A 312 24.67 -19.19 1.00
N GLU A 313 25.49 -19.80 1.87
CA GLU A 313 25.90 -19.20 3.16
C GLU A 313 26.71 -17.89 3.01
N ASP A 314 27.28 -17.65 1.83
CA ASP A 314 28.05 -16.46 1.46
C ASP A 314 27.19 -15.34 0.84
N ALA A 315 25.90 -15.58 0.57
CA ALA A 315 25.03 -14.56 -0.02
C ALA A 315 24.83 -13.37 0.93
N PRO A 316 24.96 -12.11 0.45
CA PRO A 316 24.75 -10.93 1.27
C PRO A 316 23.29 -10.85 1.76
N PRO A 317 23.04 -10.40 3.00
CA PRO A 317 21.69 -10.28 3.53
C PRO A 317 20.84 -9.28 2.72
N PRO A 318 19.50 -9.36 2.81
CA PRO A 318 18.63 -8.38 2.17
C PRO A 318 18.80 -7.01 2.81
N THR A 319 18.90 -5.96 1.99
CA THR A 319 18.96 -4.58 2.45
C THR A 319 17.60 -4.18 3.01
N LEU A 320 17.58 -3.70 4.26
CA LEU A 320 16.37 -3.17 4.85
C LEU A 320 16.02 -1.83 4.20
N VAL A 321 14.74 -1.62 3.92
CA VAL A 321 14.21 -0.35 3.43
C VAL A 321 13.25 0.19 4.47
N LEU A 322 13.60 1.30 5.11
CA LEU A 322 12.78 2.01 6.08
C LEU A 322 12.09 3.20 5.39
N PRO A 323 10.80 3.11 5.05
CA PRO A 323 10.10 4.17 4.35
C PRO A 323 9.59 5.22 5.34
N VAL A 324 9.84 6.50 5.06
CA VAL A 324 9.32 7.64 5.84
C VAL A 324 8.57 8.55 4.88
N ASP A 325 7.24 8.55 4.98
CA ASP A 325 6.37 9.26 4.07
C ASP A 325 5.96 10.64 4.61
N GLN A 326 5.98 11.64 3.74
CA GLN A 326 5.79 13.08 3.97
C GLN A 326 6.66 13.61 5.13
N ALA A 327 7.97 13.48 4.94
CA ALA A 327 9.01 13.88 5.87
C ALA A 327 9.05 15.39 6.13
N GLU A 328 8.38 16.21 5.30
CA GLU A 328 8.23 17.66 5.57
C GLU A 328 7.58 17.95 6.94
N GLU A 329 6.87 16.99 7.53
CA GLU A 329 6.24 17.14 8.84
C GLU A 329 7.24 17.20 10.00
N LEU A 330 8.41 16.56 9.85
CA LEU A 330 9.50 16.61 10.81
C LEU A 330 10.05 18.03 11.00
N PHE A 331 9.79 18.92 10.03
CA PHE A 331 10.33 20.30 9.99
C PHE A 331 9.21 21.36 9.98
N SER A 332 7.99 20.98 10.32
CA SER A 332 6.89 21.94 10.44
C SER A 332 7.07 22.85 11.65
N SER A 333 6.38 24.00 11.68
CA SER A 333 6.41 24.89 12.86
C SER A 333 5.89 24.23 14.13
N ASP A 334 5.12 23.14 13.97
CA ASP A 334 4.55 22.34 15.05
C ASP A 334 5.36 21.05 15.27
N ALA A 335 6.58 20.94 14.70
CA ALA A 335 7.44 19.78 14.89
C ALA A 335 7.74 19.60 16.39
N THR A 336 7.55 18.38 16.87
CA THR A 336 7.73 18.02 18.28
C THR A 336 9.20 17.79 18.59
N GLU A 337 9.58 17.82 19.87
CA GLU A 337 10.93 17.38 20.30
C GLU A 337 11.23 15.94 19.83
N GLU A 338 10.19 15.11 19.70
CA GLU A 338 10.29 13.75 19.16
C GLU A 338 10.75 13.71 17.69
N ALA A 339 10.50 14.75 16.89
CA ALA A 339 11.00 14.83 15.51
C ALA A 339 12.53 14.99 15.46
N HIS A 340 13.10 15.78 16.38
CA HIS A 340 14.55 15.90 16.52
C HIS A 340 15.16 14.57 17.00
N SER A 341 14.58 13.97 18.04
CA SER A 341 15.02 12.66 18.54
C SER A 341 14.93 11.57 17.48
N PHE A 342 13.90 11.60 16.62
CA PHE A 342 13.80 10.69 15.48
C PHE A 342 14.96 10.86 14.50
N LEU A 343 15.27 12.09 14.09
CA LEU A 343 16.36 12.36 13.14
C LEU A 343 17.72 11.97 13.73
N GLU A 344 17.95 12.25 15.01
CA GLU A 344 19.14 11.85 15.75
C GLU A 344 19.28 10.33 15.80
N LEU A 345 18.19 9.63 16.16
CA LEU A 345 18.15 8.18 16.24
C LEU A 345 18.49 7.53 14.89
N ILE A 346 17.83 7.98 13.82
CA ILE A 346 18.08 7.48 12.46
C ILE A 346 19.50 7.81 12.00
N GLY A 347 19.96 9.05 12.21
CA GLY A 347 21.31 9.48 11.85
C GLY A 347 22.39 8.62 12.52
N ASN A 348 22.22 8.32 13.81
CA ASN A 348 23.14 7.50 14.57
C ASN A 348 23.14 6.03 14.12
N VAL A 349 21.98 5.42 13.88
CA VAL A 349 21.88 4.05 13.34
C VAL A 349 22.54 3.95 11.96
N LEU A 350 22.36 4.96 11.10
CA LEU A 350 22.99 4.95 9.79
C LEU A 350 24.52 5.10 9.87
N ARG A 351 25.05 5.90 10.80
CA ARG A 351 26.50 5.98 11.02
C ARG A 351 27.08 4.69 11.60
N THR A 352 26.41 4.06 12.56
CA THR A 352 26.88 2.79 13.13
C THR A 352 26.83 1.66 12.10
N SER A 353 25.87 1.70 11.16
CA SER A 353 25.81 0.76 10.04
C SER A 353 27.02 0.84 9.08
N LEU A 354 27.76 1.96 9.11
CA LEU A 354 28.99 2.15 8.33
C LEU A 354 30.26 1.72 9.07
N SER A 355 30.23 1.62 10.42
CA SER A 355 31.39 1.27 11.24
C SER A 355 31.43 -0.23 11.53
N ASP A 356 32.45 -0.90 10.99
CA ASP A 356 32.58 -2.36 10.90
C ASP A 356 33.24 -2.98 12.14
N SER A 357 32.67 -2.76 13.34
CA SER A 357 33.35 -3.16 14.59
C SER A 357 33.22 -4.65 14.95
N GLU A 358 32.21 -5.39 14.47
CA GLU A 358 31.99 -6.80 14.86
C GLU A 358 31.36 -7.69 13.75
N GLY A 359 31.75 -7.51 12.48
CA GLY A 359 31.42 -8.46 11.41
C GLY A 359 29.93 -8.60 11.05
N THR A 360 29.07 -7.70 11.54
CA THR A 360 27.61 -7.71 11.36
C THR A 360 27.13 -6.39 10.76
N ARG A 361 27.57 -6.10 9.53
CA ARG A 361 27.22 -4.87 8.81
C ARG A 361 25.72 -4.83 8.49
N LEU A 362 24.98 -3.99 9.22
CA LEU A 362 23.58 -3.69 8.94
C LEU A 362 23.45 -2.99 7.58
N SER A 363 22.78 -3.63 6.62
CA SER A 363 22.47 -2.97 5.34
C SER A 363 21.10 -2.30 5.40
N LEU A 364 21.06 -0.96 5.43
CA LEU A 364 19.84 -0.17 5.61
C LEU A 364 19.79 1.00 4.64
N ILE A 365 18.63 1.22 4.01
CA ILE A 365 18.29 2.40 3.23
C ILE A 365 17.06 3.05 3.86
N VAL A 366 17.12 4.35 4.15
CA VAL A 366 15.96 5.14 4.58
C VAL A 366 15.41 5.90 3.37
N ALA A 367 14.16 5.63 3.04
CA ALA A 367 13.48 6.21 1.88
C ALA A 367 12.52 7.32 2.34
N PHE A 368 12.90 8.58 2.16
CA PHE A 368 12.07 9.73 2.48
C PHE A 368 11.24 10.17 1.27
N THR A 369 9.95 10.43 1.44
CA THR A 369 9.23 11.32 0.52
C THR A 369 9.15 12.70 1.15
N ILE A 370 9.44 13.74 0.36
CA ILE A 370 9.37 15.12 0.85
C ILE A 370 8.98 16.07 -0.28
N ARG A 371 8.27 17.14 0.06
CA ARG A 371 7.96 18.18 -0.92
C ARG A 371 9.22 18.93 -1.35
N SER A 372 9.29 19.28 -2.62
CA SER A 372 10.41 20.03 -3.20
C SER A 372 10.67 21.36 -2.48
N ASP A 373 9.62 22.08 -2.05
CA ASP A 373 9.71 23.35 -1.32
C ASP A 373 10.02 23.19 0.18
N ARG A 374 10.17 21.95 0.66
CA ARG A 374 10.49 21.60 2.05
C ARG A 374 11.70 20.69 2.14
N TYR A 375 12.50 20.60 1.09
CA TYR A 375 13.69 19.76 1.06
C TYR A 375 14.88 20.38 1.80
N ASP A 376 15.07 21.71 1.72
CA ASP A 376 16.20 22.41 2.34
C ASP A 376 16.38 22.08 3.84
N PRO A 377 15.32 22.06 4.69
CA PRO A 377 15.46 21.66 6.09
C PRO A 377 16.06 20.26 6.29
N LEU A 378 15.62 19.28 5.50
CA LEU A 378 16.14 17.91 5.55
C LEU A 378 17.61 17.85 5.11
N GLN A 379 17.99 18.63 4.10
CA GLN A 379 19.37 18.70 3.62
C GLN A 379 20.32 19.33 4.66
N THR A 380 19.83 20.30 5.42
CA THR A 380 20.62 21.02 6.43
C THR A 380 20.54 20.43 7.85
N ALA A 381 19.77 19.36 8.03
CA ALA A 381 19.61 18.68 9.32
C ALA A 381 20.98 18.18 9.83
N GLN A 382 21.43 18.71 10.97
CA GLN A 382 22.74 18.38 11.55
C GLN A 382 22.84 16.89 11.90
N GLU A 383 21.73 16.31 12.32
CA GLU A 383 21.53 14.93 12.72
C GLU A 383 21.86 13.96 11.58
N LEU A 384 21.65 14.37 10.33
CA LEU A 384 21.92 13.57 9.12
C LEU A 384 23.22 13.98 8.39
N MET A 385 23.98 14.93 8.94
CA MET A 385 25.21 15.42 8.32
C MET A 385 26.23 14.29 8.11
N GLY A 386 26.85 14.29 6.93
CA GLY A 386 27.87 13.30 6.53
C GLY A 386 27.32 12.03 5.87
N LEU A 387 25.99 11.83 5.85
CA LEU A 387 25.36 10.69 5.17
C LEU A 387 25.18 10.96 3.67
N LYS A 388 25.55 9.97 2.84
CA LYS A 388 25.35 10.06 1.39
C LYS A 388 23.87 9.94 1.04
N THR A 389 23.37 10.93 0.31
CA THR A 389 21.98 11.03 -0.13
C THR A 389 21.87 10.86 -1.64
N VAL A 390 20.99 9.97 -2.07
CA VAL A 390 20.56 9.82 -3.47
C VAL A 390 19.21 10.49 -3.62
N VAL A 391 19.19 11.57 -4.40
CA VAL A 391 17.96 12.33 -4.69
C VAL A 391 17.29 11.76 -5.93
N PHE A 392 15.98 11.54 -5.83
CA PHE A 392 15.10 11.11 -6.92
C PHE A 392 14.08 12.22 -7.21
N ASP A 393 14.35 13.03 -8.24
CA ASP A 393 13.54 14.19 -8.65
C ASP A 393 12.67 13.94 -9.88
N ALA A 394 12.49 12.67 -10.29
CA ALA A 394 11.80 12.31 -11.51
C ALA A 394 10.27 12.51 -11.44
N LEU A 395 9.68 12.70 -10.25
CA LEU A 395 8.24 12.91 -10.05
C LEU A 395 7.78 14.32 -10.43
N LYS A 396 7.91 14.63 -11.71
CA LYS A 396 7.40 15.86 -12.32
C LYS A 396 5.87 15.78 -12.51
N PRO A 397 5.19 16.92 -12.73
CA PRO A 397 3.80 16.93 -13.15
C PRO A 397 3.60 15.97 -14.32
N MET A 398 2.60 15.11 -14.21
CA MET A 398 2.41 14.01 -15.15
C MET A 398 2.00 14.55 -16.54
N PRO A 399 2.63 14.10 -17.64
CA PRO A 399 2.23 14.45 -18.99
C PRO A 399 0.82 13.98 -19.32
N ARG A 400 0.12 14.77 -20.13
CA ARG A 400 -1.28 14.52 -20.54
C ARG A 400 -1.50 13.16 -21.20
N VAL A 401 -0.51 12.67 -21.94
CA VAL A 401 -0.54 11.37 -22.61
C VAL A 401 -0.70 10.21 -21.62
N GLN A 402 -0.16 10.35 -20.41
CA GLN A 402 -0.22 9.31 -19.36
C GLN A 402 -1.55 9.32 -18.59
N PHE A 403 -2.36 10.38 -18.67
CA PHE A 403 -3.65 10.44 -17.94
C PHE A 403 -4.63 9.39 -18.47
N LYS A 404 -4.53 9.03 -19.74
CA LYS A 404 -5.36 7.97 -20.34
C LYS A 404 -5.15 6.63 -19.63
N GLU A 405 -3.91 6.32 -19.25
CA GLU A 405 -3.57 5.10 -18.51
C GLU A 405 -4.12 5.14 -17.08
N ILE A 406 -4.05 6.28 -16.39
CA ILE A 406 -4.65 6.44 -15.05
C ILE A 406 -6.17 6.28 -15.10
N ILE A 407 -6.80 6.80 -16.16
CA ILE A 407 -8.26 6.71 -16.31
C ILE A 407 -8.66 5.26 -16.64
N LYS A 408 -8.03 4.62 -17.63
CA LYS A 408 -8.49 3.32 -18.14
C LYS A 408 -7.89 2.12 -17.40
N GLY A 409 -6.64 2.19 -16.96
CA GLY A 409 -5.90 1.09 -16.34
C GLY A 409 -6.63 0.46 -15.16
N PRO A 410 -7.07 1.22 -14.15
CA PRO A 410 -7.82 0.68 -13.01
C PRO A 410 -9.13 0.00 -13.40
N ALA A 411 -9.84 0.51 -14.43
CA ALA A 411 -11.07 -0.09 -14.93
C ALA A 411 -10.83 -1.41 -15.67
N ILE A 412 -9.81 -1.44 -16.54
CA ILE A 412 -9.39 -2.67 -17.23
C ILE A 412 -8.99 -3.72 -16.19
N ARG A 413 -8.21 -3.34 -15.18
CA ARG A 413 -7.80 -4.26 -14.11
C ARG A 413 -8.98 -4.78 -13.30
N ALA A 414 -9.95 -3.93 -12.98
CA ALA A 414 -11.19 -4.34 -12.30
C ALA A 414 -12.01 -5.34 -13.14
N SER A 415 -12.08 -5.14 -14.45
CA SER A 415 -12.74 -6.06 -15.39
C SER A 415 -12.10 -7.43 -15.40
N LEU A 416 -10.76 -7.50 -15.45
CA LEU A 416 -10.01 -8.76 -15.38
C LEU A 416 -10.21 -9.48 -14.03
N GLY A 417 -10.43 -8.71 -12.95
CA GLY A 417 -10.78 -9.23 -11.63
C GLY A 417 -12.23 -9.72 -11.48
N GLY A 418 -13.01 -9.77 -12.56
CA GLY A 418 -14.38 -10.29 -12.59
C GLY A 418 -15.48 -9.24 -12.41
N LYS A 419 -15.15 -7.96 -12.22
CA LYS A 419 -16.12 -6.86 -12.16
C LYS A 419 -16.04 -6.03 -13.43
N LYS A 420 -16.90 -6.32 -14.42
CA LYS A 420 -16.97 -5.57 -15.68
C LYS A 420 -17.04 -4.08 -15.39
N LEU A 421 -16.03 -3.34 -15.84
CA LEU A 421 -15.89 -1.91 -15.67
C LEU A 421 -15.17 -1.32 -16.89
N GLU A 422 -15.88 -0.49 -17.66
CA GLU A 422 -15.36 0.19 -18.84
C GLU A 422 -15.55 1.70 -18.70
N VAL A 423 -14.53 2.48 -19.08
CA VAL A 423 -14.64 3.95 -19.18
C VAL A 423 -14.78 4.31 -20.66
N MET A 424 -15.96 4.86 -21.02
CA MET A 424 -16.27 5.18 -22.41
C MET A 424 -15.29 6.19 -23.00
N ALA A 425 -15.00 6.07 -24.29
CA ALA A 425 -13.98 6.89 -24.96
C ALA A 425 -14.30 8.40 -24.91
N ASP A 426 -15.57 8.77 -25.10
CA ASP A 426 -16.05 10.15 -25.02
C ASP A 426 -15.90 10.76 -23.62
N LEU A 427 -16.09 9.95 -22.57
CA LEU A 427 -15.81 10.35 -21.19
C LEU A 427 -14.31 10.57 -20.98
N VAL A 428 -13.46 9.68 -21.48
CA VAL A 428 -12.00 9.81 -21.37
C VAL A 428 -11.54 11.10 -22.02
N ASP A 429 -12.00 11.40 -23.23
CA ASP A 429 -11.64 12.62 -23.96
C ASP A 429 -12.09 13.87 -23.19
N GLN A 430 -13.29 13.87 -22.63
CA GLN A 430 -13.77 14.98 -21.80
C GLN A 430 -12.93 15.16 -20.52
N LEU A 431 -12.59 14.07 -19.82
CA LEU A 431 -11.75 14.14 -18.62
C LEU A 431 -10.36 14.69 -18.96
N LEU A 432 -9.79 14.30 -20.10
CA LEU A 432 -8.50 14.82 -20.57
C LEU A 432 -8.56 16.32 -20.90
N LEU A 433 -9.69 16.81 -21.42
CA LEU A 433 -9.93 18.26 -21.64
C LEU A 433 -10.00 19.01 -20.31
N ASP A 434 -10.80 18.52 -19.36
CA ASP A 434 -10.98 19.20 -18.08
C ASP A 434 -9.70 19.18 -17.22
N CYS A 435 -8.82 18.20 -17.43
CA CYS A 435 -7.49 18.14 -16.81
C CYS A 435 -6.49 19.21 -17.31
N GLU A 436 -6.79 20.02 -18.33
CA GLU A 436 -5.86 21.07 -18.78
C GLU A 436 -5.85 22.31 -17.87
N GLN A 437 -6.85 22.45 -17.01
CA GLN A 437 -7.04 23.67 -16.22
C GLN A 437 -6.50 23.50 -14.79
N GLY A 438 -5.18 23.71 -14.60
CA GLY A 438 -4.61 24.03 -13.27
C GLY A 438 -3.52 23.10 -12.71
N ALA A 439 -2.96 23.49 -11.55
CA ALA A 439 -1.82 22.85 -10.89
C ALA A 439 -2.15 21.68 -9.94
N ASP A 440 -3.43 21.29 -9.82
CA ASP A 440 -3.93 20.25 -8.89
C ASP A 440 -4.81 19.19 -9.58
N THR A 441 -4.50 18.84 -10.82
CA THR A 441 -5.37 18.05 -11.70
C THR A 441 -5.49 16.58 -11.30
N LEU A 442 -4.41 15.95 -10.80
CA LEU A 442 -4.43 14.53 -10.42
C LEU A 442 -5.34 14.24 -9.21
N PRO A 443 -5.29 14.98 -8.07
CA PRO A 443 -6.23 14.78 -6.97
C PRO A 443 -7.69 14.98 -7.37
N LEU A 444 -7.98 16.00 -8.20
CA LEU A 444 -9.34 16.28 -8.68
C LEU A 444 -9.84 15.19 -9.63
N LEU A 445 -9.00 14.72 -10.54
CA LEU A 445 -9.30 13.61 -11.44
C LEU A 445 -9.59 12.33 -10.64
N SER A 446 -8.74 12.01 -9.66
CA SER A 446 -8.93 10.84 -8.80
C SER A 446 -10.24 10.90 -8.02
N LEU A 447 -10.56 12.06 -7.42
CA LEU A 447 -11.84 12.28 -6.71
C LEU A 447 -13.04 12.13 -7.66
N THR A 448 -12.93 12.67 -8.87
CA THR A 448 -13.97 12.58 -9.91
C THR A 448 -14.21 11.14 -10.33
N LEU A 449 -13.16 10.38 -10.62
CA LEU A 449 -13.23 8.97 -11.01
C LEU A 449 -13.80 8.10 -9.88
N SER A 450 -13.37 8.34 -8.64
CA SER A 450 -13.89 7.63 -7.46
C SER A 450 -15.39 7.85 -7.30
N ARG A 451 -15.85 9.09 -7.52
CA ARG A 451 -17.25 9.44 -7.38
C ARG A 451 -18.12 8.87 -8.51
N ILE A 452 -17.73 9.05 -9.77
CA ILE A 452 -18.52 8.50 -10.89
C ILE A 452 -18.58 6.97 -10.79
N TYR A 453 -17.50 6.33 -10.34
CA TYR A 453 -17.52 4.90 -10.03
C TYR A 453 -18.50 4.56 -8.90
N ARG A 454 -18.45 5.26 -7.76
CA ARG A 454 -19.36 5.02 -6.64
C ARG A 454 -20.83 5.18 -7.04
N ASP A 455 -21.13 6.22 -7.81
CA ASP A 455 -22.49 6.63 -8.11
C ASP A 455 -23.08 5.83 -9.31
N TYR A 456 -22.24 5.35 -10.25
CA TYR A 456 -22.71 4.76 -11.52
C TYR A 456 -22.09 3.40 -11.94
N SER A 457 -21.18 2.81 -11.16
CA SER A 457 -20.49 1.55 -11.56
C SER A 457 -21.37 0.30 -11.62
N SER A 458 -22.62 0.35 -11.14
CA SER A 458 -23.54 -0.81 -11.18
C SER A 458 -23.87 -1.26 -12.61
N GLY A 459 -23.82 -0.36 -13.59
CA GLY A 459 -24.06 -0.67 -15.00
C GLY A 459 -22.84 -1.20 -15.76
N GLY A 460 -21.66 -1.26 -15.12
CA GLY A 460 -20.40 -1.67 -15.75
C GLY A 460 -19.77 -0.64 -16.68
N ASP A 461 -20.51 0.32 -17.23
CA ASP A 461 -19.96 1.38 -18.09
C ASP A 461 -20.03 2.74 -17.39
N LEU A 462 -18.90 3.47 -17.35
CA LEU A 462 -18.82 4.86 -16.92
C LEU A 462 -18.93 5.77 -18.14
N ARG A 463 -19.94 6.65 -18.15
CA ARG A 463 -20.38 7.39 -19.35
C ARG A 463 -20.30 8.91 -19.20
N LEU A 464 -20.22 9.61 -20.33
CA LEU A 464 -20.11 11.06 -20.37
C LEU A 464 -21.37 11.79 -19.85
N ASP A 465 -22.55 11.24 -20.07
CA ASP A 465 -23.82 11.79 -19.56
C ASP A 465 -23.89 11.76 -18.03
N GLN A 466 -23.42 10.68 -17.41
CA GLN A 466 -23.27 10.53 -15.96
C GLN A 466 -22.28 11.54 -15.38
N TYR A 467 -21.14 11.73 -16.06
CA TYR A 467 -20.17 12.75 -15.67
C TYR A 467 -20.75 14.18 -15.72
N LYS A 468 -21.51 14.48 -16.79
CA LYS A 468 -22.18 15.77 -16.94
C LYS A 468 -23.28 15.99 -15.89
N SER A 469 -24.05 14.95 -15.54
CA SER A 469 -25.09 15.05 -14.51
C SER A 469 -24.51 15.33 -13.11
N MET A 470 -23.29 14.85 -12.83
CA MET A 470 -22.54 15.19 -11.61
C MET A 470 -22.02 16.63 -11.58
N GLY A 471 -22.13 17.37 -12.69
CA GLY A 471 -21.62 18.75 -12.81
C GLY A 471 -20.15 18.83 -13.22
N GLY A 472 -19.53 17.72 -13.61
CA GLY A 472 -18.14 17.64 -14.05
C GLY A 472 -17.09 17.82 -12.93
N MET A 473 -15.81 17.74 -13.30
CA MET A 473 -14.68 17.81 -12.39
C MET A 473 -14.59 19.16 -11.68
N ALA A 474 -14.93 20.26 -12.35
CA ALA A 474 -14.90 21.60 -11.76
C ALA A 474 -15.84 21.77 -10.55
N LYS A 475 -16.94 21.01 -10.50
CA LYS A 475 -17.92 21.05 -9.39
C LYS A 475 -17.77 19.91 -8.40
N VAL A 476 -16.84 18.96 -8.62
CA VAL A 476 -16.78 17.73 -7.82
C VAL A 476 -16.64 18.00 -6.32
N ILE A 477 -15.75 18.92 -5.93
CA ILE A 477 -15.55 19.32 -4.52
C ILE A 477 -16.79 20.04 -4.00
N LYS A 478 -17.30 21.03 -4.76
CA LYS A 478 -18.47 21.80 -4.36
C LYS A 478 -19.65 20.86 -4.08
N THR A 479 -19.90 19.90 -4.95
CA THR A 479 -21.03 18.99 -4.81
C THR A 479 -20.84 17.99 -3.66
N GLU A 480 -19.61 17.54 -3.36
CA GLU A 480 -19.36 16.75 -2.14
C GLU A 480 -19.63 17.58 -0.87
N VAL A 481 -19.21 18.85 -0.84
CA VAL A 481 -19.55 19.78 0.26
C VAL A 481 -21.07 19.97 0.34
N GLU A 482 -21.75 20.16 -0.79
CA GLU A 482 -23.21 20.33 -0.82
C GLU A 482 -23.96 19.08 -0.34
N SER A 483 -23.38 17.88 -0.49
CA SER A 483 -23.97 16.63 0.02
C SER A 483 -23.97 16.53 1.55
N ILE A 484 -23.12 17.32 2.23
CA ILE A 484 -23.04 17.39 3.70
C ILE A 484 -24.07 18.39 4.25
N LEU A 485 -24.41 19.41 3.48
CA LEU A 485 -25.29 20.49 3.91
C LEU A 485 -26.77 20.10 3.77
N SER A 486 -27.61 20.72 4.60
CA SER A 486 -29.06 20.54 4.53
C SER A 486 -29.64 21.04 3.19
N SER A 487 -30.70 20.39 2.73
CA SER A 487 -31.54 20.86 1.62
C SER A 487 -32.43 22.05 2.01
N ASP A 488 -32.68 22.27 3.30
CA ASP A 488 -33.43 23.42 3.81
C ASP A 488 -32.61 24.72 3.70
N PRO A 489 -33.10 25.79 3.03
CA PRO A 489 -32.33 27.02 2.81
C PRO A 489 -31.91 27.76 4.08
N GLY A 490 -32.76 27.74 5.12
CA GLY A 490 -32.50 28.43 6.38
C GLY A 490 -31.40 27.72 7.17
N LEU A 491 -31.55 26.41 7.34
CA LEU A 491 -30.55 25.58 8.02
C LEU A 491 -29.23 25.56 7.25
N ARG A 492 -29.28 25.50 5.91
CA ARG A 492 -28.09 25.53 5.06
C ARG A 492 -27.29 26.81 5.25
N LYS A 493 -27.96 27.97 5.31
CA LYS A 493 -27.28 29.25 5.56
C LYS A 493 -26.57 29.24 6.92
N ALA A 494 -27.25 28.78 7.97
CA ALA A 494 -26.65 28.67 9.31
C ALA A 494 -25.45 27.70 9.35
N GLN A 495 -25.52 26.57 8.63
CA GLN A 495 -24.40 25.64 8.50
C GLN A 495 -23.21 26.25 7.75
N LEU A 496 -23.45 27.01 6.69
CA LEU A 496 -22.40 27.73 5.96
C LEU A 496 -21.74 28.81 6.83
N ASP A 497 -22.52 29.57 7.59
CA ASP A 497 -22.01 30.57 8.53
C ASP A 497 -21.14 29.91 9.61
N THR A 498 -21.55 28.73 10.10
CA THR A 498 -20.80 27.92 11.06
C THR A 498 -19.47 27.43 10.47
N LEU A 499 -19.48 26.93 9.22
CA LEU A 499 -18.26 26.54 8.51
C LEU A 499 -17.34 27.74 8.26
N HIS A 500 -17.88 28.89 7.86
CA HIS A 500 -17.11 30.12 7.69
C HIS A 500 -16.39 30.53 8.98
N ALA A 501 -17.08 30.47 10.12
CA ALA A 501 -16.51 30.77 11.44
C ALA A 501 -15.41 29.79 11.87
N ALA A 502 -15.45 28.54 11.40
CA ALA A 502 -14.38 27.57 11.63
C ALA A 502 -13.20 27.76 10.65
N PHE A 503 -13.48 28.04 9.37
CA PHE A 503 -12.43 28.12 8.35
C PHE A 503 -11.62 29.42 8.40
N ILE A 504 -12.29 30.57 8.53
CA ILE A 504 -11.69 31.90 8.27
C ILE A 504 -10.91 32.51 9.48
N PRO A 505 -10.83 31.87 10.66
CA PRO A 505 -9.77 32.15 11.65
C PRO A 505 -8.81 30.97 11.91
N TRP A 506 -9.26 29.73 11.71
CA TRP A 506 -8.57 28.55 12.27
C TRP A 506 -7.93 27.63 11.22
N LEU A 507 -8.63 27.35 10.11
CA LEU A 507 -8.18 26.36 9.12
C LEU A 507 -7.58 27.00 7.86
N ALA A 508 -7.83 28.29 7.62
CA ALA A 508 -7.24 29.05 6.54
C ALA A 508 -6.80 30.44 7.03
N THR A 509 -5.67 30.90 6.52
CA THR A 509 -5.17 32.27 6.68
C THR A 509 -4.76 32.81 5.31
N VAL A 510 -4.48 34.11 5.20
CA VAL A 510 -3.96 34.73 3.98
C VAL A 510 -2.48 35.01 4.20
N ASN A 511 -1.62 34.52 3.31
CA ASN A 511 -0.20 34.85 3.36
C ASN A 511 -0.04 36.37 3.08
N PRO A 512 0.55 37.14 4.01
CA PRO A 512 0.71 38.59 3.83
C PRO A 512 1.64 38.98 2.69
N GLU A 513 2.56 38.10 2.24
CA GLU A 513 3.52 38.40 1.19
C GLU A 513 2.95 38.26 -0.23
N ASN A 514 2.02 37.31 -0.44
CA ASN A 514 1.49 37.01 -1.77
C ASN A 514 -0.05 36.97 -1.83
N ASN A 515 -0.74 37.32 -0.74
CA ASN A 515 -2.20 37.31 -0.59
C ASN A 515 -2.88 35.98 -0.96
N GLN A 516 -2.16 34.86 -0.96
CA GLN A 516 -2.73 33.56 -1.24
C GLN A 516 -3.27 32.89 0.04
N PRO A 517 -4.37 32.14 -0.05
CA PRO A 517 -4.87 31.37 1.08
C PRO A 517 -3.87 30.26 1.45
N VAL A 518 -3.45 30.24 2.72
CA VAL A 518 -2.59 29.22 3.31
C VAL A 518 -3.43 28.37 4.25
N ARG A 519 -3.32 27.05 4.09
CA ARG A 519 -3.98 26.08 4.97
C ARG A 519 -3.28 26.08 6.34
N ARG A 520 -4.06 26.02 7.42
CA ARG A 520 -3.59 25.94 8.80
C ARG A 520 -4.12 24.68 9.47
N ARG A 521 -3.31 24.08 10.35
CA ARG A 521 -3.74 23.00 11.26
C ARG A 521 -4.31 23.64 12.53
N ALA A 522 -5.46 23.16 12.99
CA ALA A 522 -6.08 23.57 14.25
C ALA A 522 -6.42 22.32 15.06
N ARG A 523 -6.36 22.43 16.40
CA ARG A 523 -6.93 21.38 17.27
C ARG A 523 -8.44 21.52 17.21
N MET A 524 -9.17 20.41 17.28
CA MET A 524 -10.64 20.47 17.31
C MET A 524 -11.17 21.32 18.43
N THR A 525 -10.53 21.25 19.61
CA THR A 525 -10.92 22.06 20.76
C THR A 525 -10.81 23.56 20.52
N ASP A 526 -10.03 23.98 19.52
CA ASP A 526 -9.89 25.37 19.14
C ASP A 526 -10.98 25.79 18.12
N LEU A 527 -11.63 24.83 17.45
CA LEU A 527 -12.71 25.10 16.52
C LEU A 527 -14.02 25.43 17.28
N PRO A 528 -14.93 26.22 16.69
CA PRO A 528 -16.24 26.46 17.28
C PRO A 528 -16.98 25.13 17.51
N PRO A 529 -17.49 24.82 18.73
CA PRO A 529 -18.13 23.54 19.02
C PRO A 529 -19.30 23.20 18.08
N ALA A 530 -20.07 24.21 17.66
CA ALA A 530 -21.16 24.06 16.70
C ALA A 530 -20.69 23.56 15.31
N SER A 531 -19.41 23.77 14.96
CA SER A 531 -18.83 23.35 13.69
C SER A 531 -18.36 21.90 13.69
N HIS A 532 -18.16 21.27 14.86
CA HIS A 532 -17.55 19.94 14.97
C HIS A 532 -18.28 18.88 14.13
N VAL A 533 -19.62 18.88 14.14
CA VAL A 533 -20.41 17.92 13.35
C VAL A 533 -20.13 18.07 11.85
N LEU A 534 -20.10 19.30 11.33
CA LEU A 534 -19.83 19.57 9.92
C LEU A 534 -18.36 19.31 9.56
N ILE A 535 -17.42 19.61 10.46
CA ILE A 535 -16.00 19.32 10.29
C ILE A 535 -15.76 17.81 10.26
N CYS A 536 -16.37 17.04 11.16
CA CYS A 536 -16.33 15.58 11.13
C CYS A 536 -16.89 15.03 9.83
N ALA A 537 -18.04 15.53 9.36
CA ALA A 537 -18.59 15.11 8.07
C ALA A 537 -17.66 15.44 6.88
N LEU A 538 -16.97 16.59 6.91
CA LEU A 538 -15.95 16.93 5.92
C LEU A 538 -14.72 16.00 6.01
N ILE A 539 -14.33 15.56 7.21
CA ILE A 539 -13.24 14.59 7.43
C ILE A 539 -13.65 13.21 6.89
N GLU A 540 -14.86 12.75 7.16
CA GLU A 540 -15.40 11.48 6.64
C GLU A 540 -15.42 11.46 5.11
N LYS A 541 -15.77 12.61 4.49
CA LYS A 541 -15.70 12.81 3.03
C LYS A 541 -14.29 13.08 2.51
N ARG A 542 -13.28 13.07 3.38
CA ARG A 542 -11.86 13.34 3.09
C ARG A 542 -11.59 14.69 2.45
N LEU A 543 -12.50 15.64 2.66
CA LEU A 543 -12.32 17.04 2.28
C LEU A 543 -11.45 17.78 3.30
N LEU A 544 -11.34 17.23 4.52
CA LEU A 544 -10.39 17.62 5.55
C LEU A 544 -9.61 16.40 6.05
N LEU A 545 -8.43 16.63 6.64
CA LEU A 545 -7.62 15.61 7.29
C LEU A 545 -7.55 15.87 8.79
N TRP A 546 -7.48 14.80 9.57
CA TRP A 546 -7.41 14.81 11.02
C TRP A 546 -6.38 13.80 11.52
N ASP A 547 -5.72 14.11 12.62
CA ASP A 547 -4.84 13.21 13.37
C ASP A 547 -5.36 13.08 14.83
N ALA A 548 -5.59 11.83 15.26
CA ALA A 548 -6.13 11.49 16.58
C ALA A 548 -5.05 11.29 17.66
N ALA A 549 -3.76 11.42 17.34
CA ALA A 549 -2.62 10.98 18.14
C ALA A 549 -2.40 11.69 19.50
N SER A 550 -3.29 12.57 19.95
CA SER A 550 -2.99 13.41 21.12
C SER A 550 -2.93 12.67 22.46
N GLY A 551 -3.29 11.38 22.54
CA GLY A 551 -3.38 10.62 23.81
C GLY A 551 -4.27 11.33 24.85
N LYS A 552 -5.02 12.34 24.40
CA LYS A 552 -5.78 13.25 25.24
C LYS A 552 -7.11 12.58 25.52
N GLU A 553 -7.46 12.53 26.79
CA GLU A 553 -8.77 12.11 27.25
C GLU A 553 -9.85 12.86 26.46
N LEU A 554 -10.60 12.12 25.62
CA LEU A 554 -11.69 12.69 24.81
C LEU A 554 -12.91 12.95 25.69
N HIS A 555 -13.34 11.90 26.41
CA HIS A 555 -14.49 11.90 27.29
C HIS A 555 -14.22 11.00 28.50
N VAL A 556 -14.77 11.38 29.66
CA VAL A 556 -14.90 10.49 30.82
C VAL A 556 -16.33 9.97 30.85
N LEU A 557 -16.52 8.68 30.59
CA LEU A 557 -17.82 8.02 30.59
C LEU A 557 -18.30 7.79 32.04
N ARG A 558 -18.91 8.82 32.64
CA ARG A 558 -19.41 8.77 34.01
C ARG A 558 -20.85 8.24 34.02
N GLY A 559 -21.09 7.19 34.80
CA GLY A 559 -22.44 6.68 35.03
C GLY A 559 -22.48 5.38 35.84
N HIS A 560 -21.49 4.50 35.68
CA HIS A 560 -21.38 3.29 36.50
C HIS A 560 -21.14 3.61 37.98
N GLU A 561 -21.78 2.83 38.85
CA GLU A 561 -21.68 2.95 40.32
C GLU A 561 -20.71 1.92 40.93
N GLY A 562 -20.10 1.09 40.09
CA GLY A 562 -19.13 0.06 40.44
C GLY A 562 -17.96 0.06 39.47
N SER A 563 -16.94 -0.76 39.76
CA SER A 563 -15.78 -0.91 38.87
C SER A 563 -16.23 -1.33 37.48
N ILE A 564 -15.69 -0.68 36.45
CA ILE A 564 -15.82 -1.14 35.06
C ILE A 564 -14.78 -2.24 34.88
N VAL A 565 -15.24 -3.42 34.48
CA VAL A 565 -14.41 -4.64 34.38
C VAL A 565 -14.10 -5.02 32.94
N ASP A 566 -14.92 -4.57 31.99
CA ASP A 566 -14.69 -4.77 30.56
C ASP A 566 -15.26 -3.62 29.73
N SER A 567 -14.71 -3.42 28.53
CA SER A 567 -15.18 -2.41 27.59
C SER A 567 -14.82 -2.75 26.15
N GLN A 568 -15.71 -2.44 25.20
CA GLN A 568 -15.50 -2.71 23.78
C GLN A 568 -16.12 -1.63 22.88
N PHE A 569 -15.44 -1.30 21.78
CA PHE A 569 -16.07 -0.55 20.69
C PHE A 569 -16.96 -1.45 19.84
N SER A 570 -18.07 -0.88 19.36
CA SER A 570 -18.83 -1.45 18.25
C SER A 570 -17.98 -1.54 16.98
N PRO A 571 -18.28 -2.46 16.05
CA PRO A 571 -17.49 -2.65 14.82
C PRO A 571 -17.37 -1.39 13.93
N ASP A 572 -18.35 -0.48 13.99
CA ASP A 572 -18.32 0.80 13.27
C ASP A 572 -17.65 1.94 14.06
N GLY A 573 -17.24 1.67 15.31
CA GLY A 573 -16.58 2.61 16.21
C GLY A 573 -17.47 3.71 16.79
N LYS A 574 -18.78 3.71 16.51
CA LYS A 574 -19.68 4.81 16.92
C LYS A 574 -20.22 4.67 18.34
N THR A 575 -20.32 3.44 18.81
CA THR A 575 -20.81 3.10 20.15
C THR A 575 -19.73 2.37 20.95
N VAL A 576 -19.65 2.63 22.24
CA VAL A 576 -18.87 1.85 23.21
C VAL A 576 -19.83 1.09 24.12
N VAL A 577 -19.53 -0.16 24.44
CA VAL A 577 -20.18 -0.89 25.53
C VAL A 577 -19.21 -1.03 26.70
N THR A 578 -19.71 -0.86 27.92
CA THR A 578 -18.97 -1.11 29.16
C THR A 578 -19.73 -2.10 30.03
N ALA A 579 -19.03 -2.99 30.72
CA ALA A 579 -19.57 -3.92 31.70
C ALA A 579 -19.02 -3.58 33.10
N SER A 580 -19.85 -3.71 34.13
CA SER A 580 -19.49 -3.27 35.46
C SER A 580 -19.95 -4.21 36.58
N ALA A 581 -19.24 -4.12 37.69
CA ALA A 581 -19.62 -4.68 38.98
C ALA A 581 -20.92 -4.09 39.56
N ASP A 582 -21.46 -2.99 38.99
CA ASP A 582 -22.78 -2.45 39.35
C ASP A 582 -23.97 -3.22 38.75
N GLU A 583 -23.72 -4.45 38.27
CA GLU A 583 -24.72 -5.36 37.70
C GLU A 583 -25.31 -4.85 36.36
N THR A 584 -24.74 -3.79 35.77
CA THR A 584 -25.18 -3.25 34.48
C THR A 584 -24.09 -3.30 33.43
N ALA A 585 -24.53 -3.38 32.18
CA ALA A 585 -23.73 -2.91 31.05
C ALA A 585 -24.33 -1.62 30.51
N ARG A 586 -23.50 -0.74 29.92
CA ARG A 586 -23.96 0.55 29.38
C ARG A 586 -23.43 0.77 27.98
N LEU A 587 -24.24 1.41 27.16
CA LEU A 587 -23.89 1.82 25.80
C LEU A 587 -23.68 3.34 25.77
N TRP A 588 -22.63 3.77 25.08
CA TRP A 588 -22.19 5.15 25.03
C TRP A 588 -21.95 5.58 23.59
N ASP A 589 -22.31 6.81 23.27
CA ASP A 589 -21.92 7.43 22.02
C ASP A 589 -20.43 7.79 22.09
N ALA A 590 -19.62 7.19 21.22
CA ALA A 590 -18.16 7.35 21.24
C ALA A 590 -17.72 8.78 20.92
N ALA A 591 -18.50 9.50 20.11
CA ALA A 591 -18.16 10.86 19.66
C ALA A 591 -18.43 11.92 20.73
N SER A 592 -19.49 11.76 21.52
CA SER A 592 -19.95 12.74 22.51
C SER A 592 -19.74 12.31 23.97
N GLY A 593 -19.45 11.03 24.22
CA GLY A 593 -19.35 10.45 25.55
C GLY A 593 -20.69 10.32 26.28
N ARG A 594 -21.81 10.55 25.58
CA ARG A 594 -23.15 10.49 26.16
C ARG A 594 -23.58 9.04 26.37
N GLU A 595 -24.18 8.75 27.52
CA GLU A 595 -24.89 7.48 27.75
C GLU A 595 -26.11 7.36 26.81
N LEU A 596 -26.13 6.28 26.04
CA LEU A 596 -27.22 5.94 25.13
C LEU A 596 -28.24 5.03 25.81
N GLN A 597 -27.77 3.95 26.43
CA GLN A 597 -28.63 2.93 27.05
C GLN A 597 -27.96 2.32 28.29
N VAL A 598 -28.78 1.88 29.24
CA VAL A 598 -28.36 1.04 30.37
C VAL A 598 -29.03 -0.33 30.21
N LEU A 599 -28.22 -1.36 30.04
CA LEU A 599 -28.63 -2.75 29.90
C LEU A 599 -28.82 -3.33 31.31
N ARG A 600 -30.05 -3.23 31.81
CA ARG A 600 -30.44 -3.73 33.14
C ARG A 600 -31.09 -5.09 33.02
N GLY A 601 -30.63 -6.03 33.84
CA GLY A 601 -31.27 -7.34 33.96
C GLY A 601 -30.43 -8.39 34.68
N HIS A 602 -29.10 -8.28 34.62
CA HIS A 602 -28.22 -9.14 35.40
C HIS A 602 -28.40 -8.90 36.91
N GLU A 603 -28.23 -9.97 37.70
CA GLU A 603 -28.45 -9.96 39.17
C GLU A 603 -27.14 -10.02 39.98
N LYS A 604 -26.00 -10.01 39.28
CA LYS A 604 -24.65 -9.91 39.83
C LYS A 604 -23.74 -9.19 38.82
N GLU A 605 -22.48 -9.00 39.19
CA GLU A 605 -21.46 -8.34 38.37
C GLU A 605 -21.47 -8.81 36.91
N VAL A 606 -21.46 -7.85 35.98
CA VAL A 606 -21.32 -8.12 34.55
C VAL A 606 -19.84 -8.05 34.24
N ILE A 607 -19.24 -9.17 33.88
CA ILE A 607 -17.78 -9.33 33.75
C ILE A 607 -17.28 -9.26 32.31
N GLY A 608 -18.20 -9.24 31.34
CA GLY A 608 -17.86 -9.06 29.94
C GLY A 608 -19.01 -8.46 29.15
N ALA A 609 -18.69 -7.62 28.17
CA ALA A 609 -19.66 -7.12 27.21
C ALA A 609 -19.02 -6.93 25.83
N GLN A 610 -19.68 -7.46 24.80
CA GLN A 610 -19.18 -7.39 23.43
C GLN A 610 -20.31 -7.26 22.40
N PHE A 611 -20.00 -6.61 21.28
CA PHE A 611 -20.90 -6.51 20.14
C PHE A 611 -20.85 -7.76 19.25
N SER A 612 -21.96 -8.04 18.58
CA SER A 612 -21.98 -8.93 17.42
C SER A 612 -21.15 -8.32 16.28
N PRO A 613 -20.62 -9.14 15.34
CA PRO A 613 -19.84 -8.64 14.21
C PRO A 613 -20.58 -7.62 13.33
N ASP A 614 -21.91 -7.66 13.30
CA ASP A 614 -22.75 -6.69 12.59
C ASP A 614 -23.12 -5.45 13.42
N GLY A 615 -22.70 -5.40 14.69
CA GLY A 615 -22.91 -4.29 15.63
C GLY A 615 -24.33 -4.14 16.16
N LYS A 616 -25.28 -5.01 15.77
CA LYS A 616 -26.70 -4.85 16.12
C LYS A 616 -27.08 -5.44 17.47
N THR A 617 -26.30 -6.39 17.96
CA THR A 617 -26.56 -7.11 19.20
C THR A 617 -25.40 -6.94 20.15
N VAL A 618 -25.68 -6.86 21.45
CA VAL A 618 -24.68 -6.92 22.52
C VAL A 618 -24.85 -8.24 23.25
N LEU A 619 -23.75 -8.93 23.54
CA LEU A 619 -23.70 -10.07 24.43
C LEU A 619 -23.01 -9.66 25.72
N THR A 620 -23.65 -9.94 26.86
CA THR A 620 -23.07 -9.74 28.18
C THR A 620 -22.92 -11.08 28.90
N ALA A 621 -21.89 -11.19 29.75
CA ALA A 621 -21.64 -12.34 30.61
C ALA A 621 -21.57 -11.89 32.07
N SER A 622 -22.14 -12.67 33.00
CA SER A 622 -22.25 -12.28 34.39
C SER A 622 -22.03 -13.45 35.35
N TRP A 623 -21.67 -13.09 36.58
CA TRP A 623 -21.64 -13.99 37.72
C TRP A 623 -23.04 -14.44 38.18
N ASP A 624 -24.12 -13.93 37.59
CA ASP A 624 -25.48 -14.43 37.80
C ASP A 624 -25.76 -15.77 37.07
N GLU A 625 -24.70 -16.44 36.61
CA GLU A 625 -24.74 -17.73 35.92
C GLU A 625 -25.37 -17.67 34.53
N THR A 626 -25.60 -16.45 34.01
CA THR A 626 -26.20 -16.23 32.69
C THR A 626 -25.31 -15.40 31.77
N ALA A 627 -25.54 -15.59 30.47
CA ALA A 627 -25.18 -14.63 29.45
C ALA A 627 -26.45 -14.07 28.80
N ARG A 628 -26.45 -12.82 28.37
CA ARG A 628 -27.64 -12.15 27.83
C ARG A 628 -27.35 -11.45 26.51
N LEU A 629 -28.32 -11.54 25.61
CA LEU A 629 -28.31 -10.84 24.32
C LEU A 629 -29.23 -9.62 24.40
N TRP A 630 -28.76 -8.49 23.88
CA TRP A 630 -29.45 -7.22 23.90
C TRP A 630 -29.47 -6.60 22.51
N ASP A 631 -30.55 -5.94 22.15
CA ASP A 631 -30.60 -5.10 20.96
C ASP A 631 -29.81 -3.81 21.24
N ALA A 632 -28.78 -3.56 20.43
CA ALA A 632 -27.85 -2.44 20.66
C ALA A 632 -28.51 -1.07 20.47
N ALA A 633 -29.54 -0.98 19.61
CA ALA A 633 -30.19 0.29 19.31
C ALA A 633 -31.18 0.71 20.41
N SER A 634 -31.96 -0.25 20.92
CA SER A 634 -33.02 -0.02 21.90
C SER A 634 -32.62 -0.32 23.34
N GLY A 635 -31.53 -1.06 23.55
CA GLY A 635 -31.12 -1.58 24.86
C GLY A 635 -32.03 -2.69 25.40
N ARG A 636 -32.96 -3.21 24.58
CA ARG A 636 -33.90 -4.24 24.99
C ARG A 636 -33.23 -5.60 25.10
N GLU A 637 -33.51 -6.34 26.18
CA GLU A 637 -33.13 -7.75 26.28
C GLU A 637 -33.84 -8.59 25.22
N LEU A 638 -33.06 -9.29 24.40
CA LEU A 638 -33.53 -10.20 23.37
C LEU A 638 -33.65 -11.62 23.91
N GLN A 639 -32.64 -12.08 24.66
CA GLN A 639 -32.58 -13.46 25.15
C GLN A 639 -31.68 -13.60 26.36
N VAL A 640 -32.04 -14.50 27.28
CA VAL A 640 -31.19 -14.95 28.39
C VAL A 640 -30.75 -16.39 28.12
N LEU A 641 -29.44 -16.60 28.06
CA LEU A 641 -28.81 -17.91 27.86
C LEU A 641 -28.64 -18.59 29.22
N ARG A 642 -29.64 -19.39 29.61
CA ARG A 642 -29.68 -20.12 30.88
C ARG A 642 -29.20 -21.55 30.70
N GLY A 643 -28.28 -21.99 31.55
CA GLY A 643 -27.88 -23.40 31.62
C GLY A 643 -26.62 -23.68 32.43
N HIS A 644 -25.73 -22.70 32.60
CA HIS A 644 -24.60 -22.83 33.50
C HIS A 644 -25.04 -22.93 34.96
N GLU A 645 -24.28 -23.68 35.77
CA GLU A 645 -24.57 -23.91 37.20
C GLU A 645 -23.64 -23.13 38.15
N LYS A 646 -22.75 -22.33 37.57
CA LYS A 646 -21.85 -21.39 38.27
C LYS A 646 -21.60 -20.16 37.39
N GLU A 647 -20.88 -19.19 37.93
CA GLU A 647 -20.61 -17.90 37.32
C GLU A 647 -20.04 -18.05 35.90
N VAL A 648 -20.59 -17.28 34.96
CA VAL A 648 -20.07 -17.20 33.58
C VAL A 648 -18.87 -16.26 33.60
N ILE A 649 -17.74 -16.74 33.10
CA ILE A 649 -16.45 -16.02 33.11
C ILE A 649 -16.05 -15.46 31.74
N GLY A 650 -16.81 -15.81 30.70
CA GLY A 650 -16.59 -15.27 29.36
C GLY A 650 -17.71 -15.68 28.42
N ALA A 651 -17.96 -14.82 27.44
CA ALA A 651 -18.86 -15.12 26.34
C ALA A 651 -18.37 -14.44 25.06
N GLN A 652 -18.45 -15.14 23.93
CA GLN A 652 -17.99 -14.64 22.63
C GLN A 652 -18.96 -14.99 21.51
N PHE A 653 -19.02 -14.14 20.48
CA PHE A 653 -19.70 -14.46 19.22
C PHE A 653 -18.75 -15.23 18.31
N SER A 654 -19.28 -16.14 17.50
CA SER A 654 -18.57 -16.63 16.32
C SER A 654 -18.28 -15.47 15.35
N PRO A 655 -17.23 -15.55 14.50
CA PRO A 655 -16.90 -14.49 13.54
C PRO A 655 -18.04 -14.15 12.56
N ASP A 656 -18.95 -15.08 12.30
CA ASP A 656 -20.14 -14.86 11.46
C ASP A 656 -21.35 -14.34 12.24
N GLY A 657 -21.25 -14.20 13.56
CA GLY A 657 -22.28 -13.68 14.47
C GLY A 657 -23.45 -14.61 14.72
N LYS A 658 -23.40 -15.86 14.25
CA LYS A 658 -24.54 -16.79 14.30
C LYS A 658 -24.59 -17.68 15.54
N THR A 659 -23.48 -17.83 16.23
CA THR A 659 -23.35 -18.73 17.37
C THR A 659 -22.70 -17.99 18.52
N VAL A 660 -23.10 -18.31 19.75
CA VAL A 660 -22.48 -17.79 20.96
C VAL A 660 -21.77 -18.92 21.70
N LEU A 661 -20.54 -18.67 22.14
CA LEU A 661 -19.80 -19.52 23.07
C LEU A 661 -19.83 -18.89 24.46
N THR A 662 -20.18 -19.64 25.49
CA THR A 662 -20.03 -19.24 26.90
C THR A 662 -19.10 -20.19 27.64
N ALA A 663 -18.37 -19.69 28.63
CA ALA A 663 -17.52 -20.48 29.52
C ALA A 663 -17.80 -20.10 30.98
N SER A 664 -17.80 -21.09 31.89
CA SER A 664 -18.19 -20.92 33.29
C SER A 664 -17.24 -21.66 34.24
N TRP A 665 -17.26 -21.26 35.51
CA TRP A 665 -16.64 -21.99 36.62
C TRP A 665 -17.29 -23.36 36.90
N ASP A 666 -18.41 -23.70 36.24
CA ASP A 666 -19.01 -25.03 36.28
C ASP A 666 -18.23 -26.10 35.50
N GLU A 667 -17.02 -25.74 35.03
CA GLU A 667 -16.12 -26.59 34.25
C GLU A 667 -16.65 -26.93 32.85
N THR A 668 -17.65 -26.18 32.37
CA THR A 668 -18.22 -26.36 31.02
C THR A 668 -18.07 -25.12 30.14
N ALA A 669 -17.99 -25.39 28.84
CA ALA A 669 -18.21 -24.39 27.80
C ALA A 669 -19.44 -24.82 26.97
N ARG A 670 -20.27 -23.85 26.58
CA ARG A 670 -21.54 -24.12 25.89
C ARG A 670 -21.64 -23.28 24.62
N LEU A 671 -22.12 -23.91 23.55
CA LEU A 671 -22.48 -23.24 22.30
C LEU A 671 -24.00 -23.06 22.26
N TRP A 672 -24.43 -21.88 21.84
CA TRP A 672 -25.83 -21.45 21.76
C TRP A 672 -26.21 -21.06 20.34
#